data_AF-A0A2P4ZH66-F1
#
_entry.id   AF-A0A2P4ZH66-F1
#
_cell.length_a   1.000
_cell.length_b   1.000
_cell.length_c   1.000
_cell.angle_alpha   90.00
_cell.angle_beta   90.00
_cell.angle_gamma   90.00
#
_symmetry.space_group_name_H-M   'P 1'
#
loop_
_entity.id
_entity.type
_entity.pdbx_description
1 polymer ?
#
loop_
_entity_poly.entity_id
_entity_poly.type
_entity_poly.pdbx_seq_one_letter_code
_entity_poly.pdbx_strand_id
1 'polypeptide(L)'
;MDEFSTPQILLHQIIANLVIYRMVERNDLAHGDPDIPELRTIDACPISSPGEGVDILHYGNSAPGVRVKPGTELRILCVGDSITVGFLSDKNGGDGNGYRLELRNDLSSDKVDFAGTETSDGSMSDGYFAAWSGKTIKYIADHVGSSLEKRPNIILLHAGTNDMNPNSAISTEGNDPQGAANRLGDLVDQMAAHCPDAIILVAMIVNTCDPNQSQRTKEYQALVPGVVRQRRDLGLHVIAVNFTSFPTSLPQDCIHPTNDGYKKFGDYWYDFITQIPKDWIKDPVGNDPARDEGASANGGIDTNIPLPNWGTSPVQSTSPADVKQAFDLAPKHNDTQCNATPIFHATGQIALGVGHNGDWKFHKNWTAAGKLADGLGLDPRYVSLHDMNGDGKADYISLNPQTGEIKCWLHNLPNPWSPAGTNNSIIGAGAGPADTVYIARDDYIYLHPNGGTTIYRNMYRRDKPGPYYLALPEADASGIHQRPEEISFHDINHDGKADYVWTSAIDSSVYVWLNNYPNLPAWLPQGKIVVGVGTSGANIKWGELTSSGFPDYVALSPVSGAFAGWLNICPDGQSSPGPGLHLPPPGTTCTEDNDCSKYNCETGLHIGCFVNGIGGNKEGTCECLPAEDQARKAKFM
;
A
#
# COMPACT_ATOMS: atom_id res chain seq x y z
N MET A 1 -17.42 13.16 -30.72
CA MET A 1 -18.63 13.97 -30.97
C MET A 1 -19.85 13.12 -30.66
N ASP A 2 -20.44 13.08 -29.49
CA ASP A 2 -20.13 13.49 -28.11
C ASP A 2 -21.48 13.31 -27.44
N GLU A 3 -21.68 12.25 -26.66
CA GLU A 3 -22.87 12.13 -25.81
C GLU A 3 -22.46 11.54 -24.47
N PHE A 4 -21.91 12.41 -23.62
CA PHE A 4 -22.03 12.22 -22.18
C PHE A 4 -23.51 12.38 -21.82
N SER A 5 -24.25 11.26 -21.79
CA SER A 5 -25.55 11.21 -21.14
C SER A 5 -25.32 11.48 -19.65
N THR A 6 -25.73 12.66 -19.18
CA THR A 6 -25.61 13.06 -17.77
C THR A 6 -26.34 12.07 -16.86
N PRO A 7 -25.87 11.83 -15.62
CA PRO A 7 -26.48 10.88 -14.67
C PRO A 7 -27.98 11.13 -14.41
N GLN A 8 -28.43 12.39 -14.60
CA GLN A 8 -29.84 12.75 -14.54
C GLN A 8 -30.66 12.11 -15.66
N ILE A 9 -30.15 12.00 -16.89
CA ILE A 9 -30.89 11.38 -18.01
C ILE A 9 -31.10 9.88 -17.73
N LEU A 10 -30.09 9.18 -17.21
CA LEU A 10 -30.19 7.77 -16.86
C LEU A 10 -31.22 7.53 -15.74
N LEU A 11 -31.22 8.39 -14.71
CA LEU A 11 -32.21 8.32 -13.63
C LEU A 11 -33.63 8.61 -14.12
N HIS A 12 -33.82 9.61 -14.99
CA HIS A 12 -35.12 9.88 -15.60
C HIS A 12 -35.58 8.73 -16.51
N GLN A 13 -34.67 8.07 -17.24
CA GLN A 13 -34.97 6.90 -18.07
C GLN A 13 -35.43 5.71 -17.22
N ILE A 14 -34.76 5.44 -16.09
CA ILE A 14 -35.11 4.35 -15.17
C ILE A 14 -36.46 4.65 -14.49
N ILE A 15 -36.68 5.89 -14.03
CA ILE A 15 -37.96 6.30 -13.45
C ILE A 15 -39.08 6.22 -14.50
N ALA A 16 -38.84 6.67 -15.74
CA ALA A 16 -39.81 6.58 -16.83
C ALA A 16 -40.17 5.12 -17.15
N ASN A 17 -39.18 4.22 -17.23
CA ASN A 17 -39.41 2.80 -17.46
C ASN A 17 -40.17 2.13 -16.31
N LEU A 18 -39.89 2.52 -15.06
CA LEU A 18 -40.62 2.01 -13.89
C LEU A 18 -42.07 2.53 -13.84
N VAL A 19 -42.29 3.78 -14.23
CA VAL A 19 -43.64 4.36 -14.35
C VAL A 19 -44.41 3.68 -15.49
N ILE A 20 -43.78 3.45 -16.65
CA ILE A 20 -44.39 2.71 -17.77
C ILE A 20 -44.73 1.28 -17.33
N TYR A 21 -43.82 0.57 -16.67
CA TYR A 21 -44.05 -0.78 -16.15
C TYR A 21 -45.25 -0.82 -15.19
N ARG A 22 -45.32 0.10 -14.22
CA ARG A 22 -46.44 0.18 -13.27
C ARG A 22 -47.75 0.64 -13.90
N MET A 23 -47.70 1.45 -14.97
CA MET A 23 -48.89 1.86 -15.72
C MET A 23 -49.43 0.71 -16.58
N VAL A 24 -48.55 -0.10 -17.18
CA VAL A 24 -48.91 -1.32 -17.92
C VAL A 24 -49.52 -2.35 -16.96
N GLU A 25 -48.85 -2.63 -15.84
CA GLU A 25 -49.33 -3.54 -14.79
C GLU A 25 -50.72 -3.12 -14.24
N ARG A 26 -50.95 -1.81 -14.03
CA ARG A 26 -52.27 -1.31 -13.61
C ARG A 26 -53.35 -1.40 -14.69
N ASN A 27 -53.00 -1.20 -15.96
CA ASN A 27 -53.94 -1.33 -17.07
C ASN A 27 -54.33 -2.80 -17.29
N ASP A 28 -53.37 -3.70 -17.19
CA ASP A 28 -53.58 -5.15 -17.38
C ASP A 28 -54.47 -5.72 -16.25
N LEU A 29 -54.24 -5.29 -14.99
CA LEU A 29 -55.10 -5.63 -13.85
C LEU A 29 -56.53 -5.05 -13.94
N ALA A 30 -56.70 -3.89 -14.59
CA ALA A 30 -58.02 -3.28 -14.79
C ALA A 30 -58.81 -3.91 -15.96
N HIS A 31 -58.14 -4.62 -16.86
CA HIS A 31 -58.75 -5.26 -18.04
C HIS A 31 -58.86 -6.79 -17.94
N GLY A 32 -58.42 -7.39 -16.84
CA GLY A 32 -58.66 -8.81 -16.53
C GLY A 32 -57.76 -9.79 -17.29
N ASP A 33 -56.63 -9.31 -17.81
CA ASP A 33 -55.58 -10.16 -18.37
C ASP A 33 -54.74 -10.79 -17.23
N PRO A 34 -54.25 -12.03 -17.37
CA PRO A 34 -53.57 -12.75 -16.30
C PRO A 34 -52.19 -12.15 -15.96
N ASP A 35 -51.82 -12.20 -14.68
CA ASP A 35 -50.49 -11.80 -14.17
C ASP A 35 -49.37 -12.31 -15.08
N ILE A 36 -48.49 -11.39 -15.50
CA ILE A 36 -47.23 -11.73 -16.15
C ILE A 36 -46.43 -12.58 -15.16
N PRO A 37 -46.03 -13.81 -15.50
CA PRO A 37 -45.50 -14.73 -14.50
C PRO A 37 -44.18 -14.21 -13.92
N GLU A 38 -44.08 -14.24 -12.60
CA GLU A 38 -42.80 -14.24 -11.89
C GLU A 38 -41.81 -15.17 -12.60
N LEU A 39 -40.56 -14.71 -12.73
CA LEU A 39 -39.44 -15.48 -13.30
C LEU A 39 -39.46 -16.92 -12.76
N ARG A 40 -39.86 -17.85 -13.65
CA ARG A 40 -40.04 -19.26 -13.33
C ARG A 40 -38.72 -19.87 -12.84
N THR A 41 -38.86 -20.72 -11.83
CA THR A 41 -37.86 -21.65 -11.31
C THR A 41 -37.15 -22.40 -12.45
N ILE A 42 -35.82 -22.40 -12.40
CA ILE A 42 -34.92 -23.04 -13.36
C ILE A 42 -34.88 -24.54 -13.09
N ASP A 43 -35.98 -25.25 -13.33
CA ASP A 43 -35.96 -26.70 -13.39
C ASP A 43 -36.94 -27.19 -14.47
N ALA A 44 -36.43 -28.10 -15.30
CA ALA A 44 -37.08 -28.78 -16.43
C ALA A 44 -37.07 -28.05 -17.80
N CYS A 45 -35.97 -28.22 -18.53
CA CYS A 45 -36.05 -28.52 -19.96
C CYS A 45 -34.96 -29.54 -20.36
N PRO A 46 -35.32 -30.77 -20.78
CA PRO A 46 -34.37 -31.75 -21.26
C PRO A 46 -34.15 -31.54 -22.77
N ILE A 47 -32.98 -31.06 -23.15
CA ILE A 47 -32.50 -31.16 -24.53
C ILE A 47 -31.25 -32.04 -24.50
N SER A 48 -31.46 -33.33 -24.71
CA SER A 48 -30.40 -34.27 -25.04
C SER A 48 -30.01 -34.09 -26.51
N SER A 49 -28.77 -33.67 -26.76
CA SER A 49 -28.06 -33.83 -28.03
C SER A 49 -26.55 -33.94 -27.75
N PRO A 50 -25.79 -34.65 -28.60
CA PRO A 50 -24.75 -35.57 -28.15
C PRO A 50 -23.38 -34.89 -28.01
N GLY A 51 -22.94 -34.80 -26.76
CA GLY A 51 -21.63 -34.32 -26.31
C GLY A 51 -21.55 -34.45 -24.79
N GLU A 52 -21.66 -35.69 -24.28
CA GLU A 52 -21.65 -35.99 -22.85
C GLU A 52 -20.26 -35.73 -22.22
N GLY A 53 -20.22 -34.90 -21.16
CA GLY A 53 -19.14 -34.75 -20.18
C GLY A 53 -18.58 -33.32 -20.12
N VAL A 54 -18.60 -32.55 -19.03
CA VAL A 54 -18.93 -32.80 -17.62
C VAL A 54 -19.44 -31.46 -17.04
N ASP A 55 -20.66 -31.40 -16.50
CA ASP A 55 -21.19 -30.15 -15.91
C ASP A 55 -20.51 -29.78 -14.59
N ILE A 56 -20.15 -30.80 -13.80
CA ILE A 56 -19.50 -30.67 -12.51
C ILE A 56 -18.51 -31.84 -12.39
N LEU A 57 -17.23 -31.56 -12.14
CA LEU A 57 -16.25 -32.62 -11.88
C LEU A 57 -16.43 -33.17 -10.47
N HIS A 58 -16.32 -34.48 -10.34
CA HIS A 58 -16.43 -35.18 -9.06
C HIS A 58 -15.14 -35.91 -8.74
N TYR A 59 -14.80 -35.98 -7.46
CA TYR A 59 -13.56 -36.58 -7.01
C TYR A 59 -13.53 -38.08 -7.30
N GLY A 60 -12.63 -38.50 -8.20
CA GLY A 60 -12.43 -39.87 -8.66
C GLY A 60 -11.23 -40.59 -8.07
N ASN A 61 -10.43 -39.90 -7.23
CA ASN A 61 -9.22 -40.43 -6.60
C ASN A 61 -8.19 -40.95 -7.63
N SER A 62 -7.89 -40.11 -8.63
CA SER A 62 -6.81 -40.32 -9.61
C SER A 62 -5.49 -40.64 -8.92
N ALA A 63 -4.72 -41.57 -9.50
CA ALA A 63 -3.38 -41.87 -9.00
C ALA A 63 -2.41 -40.72 -9.28
N PRO A 64 -1.53 -40.35 -8.33
CA PRO A 64 -0.55 -39.28 -8.52
C PRO A 64 0.47 -39.62 -9.60
N GLY A 65 1.05 -38.59 -10.22
CA GLY A 65 2.10 -38.70 -11.24
C GLY A 65 1.60 -39.03 -12.65
N VAL A 66 0.29 -39.01 -12.91
CA VAL A 66 -0.29 -39.10 -14.26
C VAL A 66 -0.22 -37.72 -14.91
N ARG A 67 0.52 -37.62 -16.02
CA ARG A 67 0.65 -36.34 -16.75
C ARG A 67 -0.71 -35.80 -17.15
N VAL A 68 -0.96 -34.54 -16.80
CA VAL A 68 -2.20 -33.86 -17.16
C VAL A 68 -2.25 -33.62 -18.67
N LYS A 69 -1.21 -33.05 -19.27
CA LYS A 69 -1.12 -32.86 -20.72
C LYS A 69 0.35 -32.97 -21.16
N PRO A 70 0.75 -34.10 -21.75
CA PRO A 70 2.14 -34.29 -22.19
C PRO A 70 2.60 -33.18 -23.14
N GLY A 71 3.74 -32.56 -22.82
CA GLY A 71 4.36 -31.51 -23.63
C GLY A 71 3.86 -30.09 -23.36
N THR A 72 2.90 -29.91 -22.45
CA THR A 72 2.40 -28.60 -22.03
C THR A 72 2.80 -28.32 -20.59
N GLU A 73 3.33 -27.13 -20.34
CA GLU A 73 3.59 -26.63 -19.00
C GLU A 73 2.29 -26.20 -18.31
N LEU A 74 2.18 -26.47 -17.02
CA LEU A 74 1.03 -26.08 -16.20
C LEU A 74 1.43 -24.87 -15.34
N ARG A 75 0.99 -23.68 -15.73
CA ARG A 75 1.09 -22.47 -14.92
C ARG A 75 -0.18 -22.30 -14.11
N ILE A 76 -0.13 -22.71 -12.85
CA ILE A 76 -1.31 -22.88 -11.99
C ILE A 76 -1.43 -21.72 -11.01
N LEU A 77 -2.53 -20.98 -11.04
CA LEU A 77 -2.85 -19.97 -10.02
C LEU A 77 -3.89 -20.52 -9.03
N CYS A 78 -3.50 -20.65 -7.77
CA CYS A 78 -4.41 -20.99 -6.67
C CYS A 78 -5.04 -19.71 -6.08
N VAL A 79 -6.35 -19.54 -6.21
CA VAL A 79 -7.11 -18.36 -5.75
C VAL A 79 -8.07 -18.75 -4.64
N GLY A 80 -8.09 -18.00 -3.53
CA GLY A 80 -9.07 -18.27 -2.48
C GLY A 80 -8.90 -17.50 -1.18
N ASP A 81 -9.33 -18.16 -0.09
CA ASP A 81 -9.28 -17.63 1.27
C ASP A 81 -8.23 -18.35 2.14
N SER A 82 -8.42 -18.37 3.47
CA SER A 82 -7.52 -19.02 4.44
C SER A 82 -7.26 -20.51 4.15
N ILE A 83 -8.20 -21.20 3.51
CA ILE A 83 -8.01 -22.61 3.11
C ILE A 83 -6.96 -22.71 2.00
N THR A 84 -6.92 -21.74 1.07
CA THR A 84 -5.90 -21.70 0.01
C THR A 84 -4.56 -21.18 0.51
N VAL A 85 -4.57 -20.21 1.44
CA VAL A 85 -3.38 -19.78 2.18
C VAL A 85 -2.73 -20.97 2.88
N GLY A 86 -3.54 -21.91 3.39
CA GLY A 86 -3.06 -23.04 4.19
C GLY A 86 -2.99 -22.67 5.67
N PHE A 87 -3.94 -21.89 6.18
CA PHE A 87 -3.98 -21.48 7.58
C PHE A 87 -3.89 -22.70 8.51
N LEU A 88 -2.98 -22.63 9.49
CA LEU A 88 -2.62 -23.68 10.46
C LEU A 88 -1.91 -24.93 9.88
N SER A 89 -1.57 -24.96 8.59
CA SER A 89 -0.80 -26.07 7.99
C SER A 89 0.67 -26.12 8.43
N ASP A 90 1.16 -25.14 9.19
CA ASP A 90 2.49 -25.10 9.81
C ASP A 90 2.48 -25.71 11.24
N LYS A 91 1.30 -25.92 11.81
CA LYS A 91 1.15 -26.44 13.17
C LYS A 91 1.23 -27.96 13.18
N ASN A 92 1.49 -28.54 14.36
CA ASN A 92 1.47 -29.99 14.59
C ASN A 92 2.34 -30.81 13.61
N GLY A 93 3.52 -30.27 13.26
CA GLY A 93 4.46 -30.92 12.34
C GLY A 93 4.09 -30.79 10.85
N GLY A 94 3.22 -29.83 10.51
CA GLY A 94 2.85 -29.54 9.14
C GLY A 94 3.91 -28.68 8.43
N ASP A 95 3.80 -28.61 7.10
CA ASP A 95 4.81 -28.03 6.21
C ASP A 95 4.59 -26.55 5.87
N GLY A 96 3.46 -25.96 6.28
CA GLY A 96 3.13 -24.54 6.06
C GLY A 96 2.70 -24.17 4.64
N ASN A 97 2.45 -25.13 3.76
CA ASN A 97 2.10 -24.88 2.35
C ASN A 97 0.61 -25.06 2.04
N GLY A 98 -0.22 -25.39 3.03
CA GLY A 98 -1.59 -25.83 2.80
C GLY A 98 -1.63 -27.06 1.87
N TYR A 99 -2.54 -27.06 0.91
CA TYR A 99 -2.66 -28.17 -0.05
C TYR A 99 -1.65 -28.12 -1.20
N ARG A 100 -0.95 -27.00 -1.37
CA ARG A 100 -0.18 -26.69 -2.58
C ARG A 100 1.03 -27.61 -2.77
N LEU A 101 1.66 -28.03 -1.67
CA LEU A 101 2.77 -28.97 -1.72
C LEU A 101 2.32 -30.36 -2.19
N GLU A 102 1.19 -30.86 -1.70
CA GLU A 102 0.68 -32.16 -2.14
C GLU A 102 0.25 -32.11 -3.61
N LEU A 103 -0.42 -31.03 -4.02
CA LEU A 103 -0.73 -30.81 -5.43
C LEU A 103 0.53 -30.83 -6.32
N ARG A 104 1.63 -30.20 -5.88
CA ARG A 104 2.93 -30.25 -6.59
C ARG A 104 3.47 -31.68 -6.66
N ASN A 105 3.38 -32.45 -5.57
CA ASN A 105 3.84 -33.83 -5.50
C ASN A 105 3.04 -34.73 -6.47
N ASP A 106 1.72 -34.56 -6.51
CA ASP A 106 0.84 -35.31 -7.39
C ASP A 106 1.07 -34.97 -8.87
N LEU A 107 1.43 -33.72 -9.17
CA LEU A 107 1.82 -33.26 -10.51
C LEU A 107 3.30 -33.51 -10.84
N SER A 108 4.01 -34.37 -10.10
CA SER A 108 5.47 -34.59 -10.25
C SER A 108 5.93 -35.03 -11.65
N SER A 109 5.02 -35.49 -12.52
CA SER A 109 5.33 -35.83 -13.92
C SER A 109 5.10 -34.70 -14.92
N ASP A 110 4.50 -33.58 -14.49
CA ASP A 110 4.27 -32.38 -15.29
C ASP A 110 5.32 -31.30 -14.98
N LYS A 111 5.59 -30.40 -15.93
CA LYS A 111 6.30 -29.16 -15.63
C LYS A 111 5.27 -28.21 -15.02
N VAL A 112 5.43 -27.89 -13.74
CA VAL A 112 4.48 -27.07 -12.98
C VAL A 112 5.14 -25.80 -12.47
N ASP A 113 4.43 -24.71 -12.69
CA ASP A 113 4.83 -23.36 -12.31
C ASP A 113 3.67 -22.71 -11.54
N PHE A 114 3.81 -22.53 -10.22
CA PHE A 114 2.72 -21.93 -9.43
C PHE A 114 2.74 -20.42 -9.61
N ALA A 115 1.69 -19.87 -10.20
CA ALA A 115 1.51 -18.44 -10.38
C ALA A 115 0.93 -17.79 -9.13
N GLY A 116 1.14 -16.48 -9.02
CA GLY A 116 0.59 -15.66 -7.95
C GLY A 116 1.57 -14.59 -7.52
N THR A 117 1.15 -13.81 -6.53
CA THR A 117 1.98 -12.78 -5.88
C THR A 117 2.17 -13.06 -4.40
N GLU A 118 1.30 -13.87 -3.80
CA GLU A 118 1.38 -14.23 -2.39
C GLU A 118 2.32 -15.43 -2.19
N THR A 119 3.01 -15.46 -1.06
CA THR A 119 3.86 -16.58 -0.61
C THR A 119 3.54 -16.96 0.83
N SER A 120 4.00 -18.13 1.27
CA SER A 120 3.91 -18.55 2.67
C SER A 120 5.28 -19.03 3.16
N ASP A 121 5.51 -19.00 4.48
CA ASP A 121 6.75 -19.50 5.12
C ASP A 121 6.87 -21.03 5.09
N GLY A 122 6.14 -21.69 4.21
CA GLY A 122 6.13 -23.14 4.07
C GLY A 122 7.38 -23.67 3.36
N SER A 123 7.55 -24.99 3.39
CA SER A 123 8.73 -25.66 2.84
C SER A 123 8.81 -25.69 1.30
N MET A 124 7.74 -25.33 0.60
CA MET A 124 7.69 -25.40 -0.85
C MET A 124 8.46 -24.25 -1.48
N SER A 125 9.55 -24.58 -2.17
CA SER A 125 10.16 -23.62 -3.10
C SER A 125 9.12 -23.25 -4.15
N ASP A 126 8.96 -21.95 -4.40
CA ASP A 126 8.15 -21.49 -5.52
C ASP A 126 6.65 -21.85 -5.39
N GLY A 127 6.11 -21.70 -4.18
CA GLY A 127 4.71 -21.98 -3.86
C GLY A 127 3.78 -20.77 -3.96
N TYR A 128 3.86 -19.96 -5.02
CA TYR A 128 3.04 -18.74 -5.13
C TYR A 128 1.54 -19.01 -5.26
N PHE A 129 0.72 -18.04 -4.85
CA PHE A 129 -0.76 -18.11 -4.90
C PHE A 129 -1.40 -16.71 -4.85
N ALA A 130 -2.73 -16.65 -4.84
CA ALA A 130 -3.53 -15.43 -4.68
C ALA A 130 -4.69 -15.66 -3.69
N ALA A 131 -4.37 -15.67 -2.40
CA ALA A 131 -5.36 -15.97 -1.37
C ALA A 131 -5.09 -15.20 -0.08
N TRP A 132 -6.15 -14.86 0.64
CA TRP A 132 -6.05 -14.03 1.84
C TRP A 132 -6.94 -14.57 2.97
N SER A 133 -6.34 -14.76 4.15
CA SER A 133 -7.03 -15.33 5.30
C SER A 133 -8.16 -14.44 5.81
N GLY A 134 -9.33 -15.05 6.05
CA GLY A 134 -10.51 -14.34 6.57
C GLY A 134 -11.17 -13.37 5.58
N LYS A 135 -10.86 -13.46 4.28
CA LYS A 135 -11.37 -12.56 3.24
C LYS A 135 -12.50 -13.17 2.42
N THR A 136 -13.48 -12.35 2.07
CA THR A 136 -14.65 -12.70 1.24
C THR A 136 -14.31 -12.65 -0.25
N ILE A 137 -15.24 -13.12 -1.09
CA ILE A 137 -15.13 -13.08 -2.54
C ILE A 137 -14.89 -11.65 -3.06
N LYS A 138 -15.55 -10.64 -2.46
CA LYS A 138 -15.37 -9.22 -2.83
C LYS A 138 -13.92 -8.79 -2.68
N TYR A 139 -13.32 -9.07 -1.53
CA TYR A 139 -11.93 -8.72 -1.27
C TYR A 139 -11.00 -9.46 -2.24
N ILE A 140 -11.24 -10.76 -2.48
CA ILE A 140 -10.46 -11.54 -3.45
C ILE A 140 -10.51 -10.89 -4.83
N ALA A 141 -11.70 -10.50 -5.32
CA ALA A 141 -11.86 -9.81 -6.60
C ALA A 141 -11.11 -8.47 -6.66
N ASP A 142 -11.12 -7.71 -5.56
CA ASP A 142 -10.42 -6.42 -5.48
C ASP A 142 -8.88 -6.57 -5.52
N HIS A 143 -8.32 -7.76 -5.20
CA HIS A 143 -6.87 -7.95 -5.02
C HIS A 143 -6.24 -8.99 -5.98
N VAL A 144 -7.01 -9.83 -6.66
CA VAL A 144 -6.49 -10.90 -7.54
C VAL A 144 -5.77 -10.40 -8.81
N GLY A 145 -5.97 -9.13 -9.19
CA GLY A 145 -5.49 -8.56 -10.46
C GLY A 145 -4.02 -8.79 -10.77
N SER A 146 -3.11 -8.46 -9.83
CA SER A 146 -1.66 -8.61 -10.01
C SER A 146 -1.22 -10.07 -10.19
N SER A 147 -1.95 -11.01 -9.60
CA SER A 147 -1.70 -12.44 -9.77
C SER A 147 -2.16 -12.95 -11.13
N LEU A 148 -3.21 -12.35 -11.72
CA LEU A 148 -3.67 -12.67 -13.08
C LEU A 148 -2.70 -12.18 -14.15
N GLU A 149 -1.91 -11.14 -13.87
CA GLU A 149 -0.83 -10.67 -14.76
C GLU A 149 0.27 -11.72 -14.95
N LYS A 150 0.38 -12.72 -14.08
CA LYS A 150 1.29 -13.86 -14.25
C LYS A 150 0.83 -14.85 -15.34
N ARG A 151 -0.33 -14.59 -15.96
CA ARG A 151 -0.87 -15.31 -17.11
C ARG A 151 -0.90 -16.83 -16.88
N PRO A 152 -1.54 -17.31 -15.79
CA PRO A 152 -1.77 -18.75 -15.60
C PRO A 152 -2.56 -19.32 -16.78
N ASN A 153 -2.38 -20.61 -17.07
CA ASN A 153 -3.24 -21.36 -17.99
C ASN A 153 -4.25 -22.26 -17.23
N ILE A 154 -4.09 -22.42 -15.93
CA ILE A 154 -5.05 -23.08 -15.03
C ILE A 154 -5.25 -22.20 -13.80
N ILE A 155 -6.50 -21.89 -13.47
CA ILE A 155 -6.88 -21.16 -12.25
C ILE A 155 -7.75 -22.06 -11.38
N LEU A 156 -7.36 -22.23 -10.11
CA LEU A 156 -8.08 -23.02 -9.11
C LEU A 156 -8.73 -22.06 -8.13
N LEU A 157 -10.05 -21.86 -8.20
CA LEU A 157 -10.79 -20.93 -7.35
C LEU A 157 -11.56 -21.66 -6.24
N HIS A 158 -11.19 -21.43 -4.99
CA HIS A 158 -11.97 -21.85 -3.81
C HIS A 158 -12.25 -20.65 -2.90
N ALA A 159 -13.43 -20.05 -3.06
CA ALA A 159 -13.86 -18.86 -2.34
C ALA A 159 -15.35 -18.90 -1.94
N GLY A 160 -15.67 -18.20 -0.86
CA GLY A 160 -17.04 -18.09 -0.31
C GLY A 160 -17.19 -18.60 1.12
N THR A 161 -16.15 -19.21 1.70
CA THR A 161 -16.17 -19.69 3.09
C THR A 161 -16.44 -18.55 4.07
N ASN A 162 -15.77 -17.41 3.88
CA ASN A 162 -15.92 -16.23 4.72
C ASN A 162 -17.22 -15.48 4.46
N ASP A 163 -17.73 -15.48 3.22
CA ASP A 163 -19.05 -14.93 2.90
C ASP A 163 -20.12 -15.66 3.72
N MET A 164 -20.06 -16.99 3.86
CA MET A 164 -21.07 -17.74 4.62
C MET A 164 -20.93 -17.63 6.15
N ASN A 165 -19.85 -17.03 6.64
CA ASN A 165 -19.54 -16.94 8.06
C ASN A 165 -20.66 -16.20 8.83
N PRO A 166 -21.12 -16.71 9.99
CA PRO A 166 -22.13 -16.03 10.79
C PRO A 166 -21.62 -14.72 11.43
N ASN A 167 -20.31 -14.56 11.58
CA ASN A 167 -19.71 -13.35 12.10
C ASN A 167 -19.66 -12.25 11.02
N SER A 168 -20.42 -11.17 11.22
CA SER A 168 -20.47 -10.03 10.29
C SER A 168 -19.15 -9.25 10.20
N ALA A 169 -18.22 -9.43 11.14
CA ALA A 169 -16.87 -8.87 11.02
C ALA A 169 -16.00 -9.63 9.99
N ILE A 170 -16.36 -10.87 9.66
CA ILE A 170 -15.70 -11.71 8.66
C ILE A 170 -16.48 -11.65 7.34
N SER A 171 -17.81 -11.78 7.40
CA SER A 171 -18.72 -11.65 6.25
C SER A 171 -19.08 -10.17 6.01
N THR A 172 -18.09 -9.38 5.57
CA THR A 172 -18.19 -7.91 5.48
C THR A 172 -19.23 -7.44 4.46
N GLU A 173 -19.52 -8.23 3.43
CA GLU A 173 -20.56 -7.96 2.42
C GLU A 173 -21.88 -8.69 2.71
N GLY A 174 -22.02 -9.21 3.94
CA GLY A 174 -23.16 -9.99 4.37
C GLY A 174 -23.11 -11.45 3.92
N ASN A 175 -23.87 -12.28 4.65
CA ASN A 175 -23.83 -13.73 4.54
C ASN A 175 -24.96 -14.34 3.71
N ASP A 176 -25.53 -13.57 2.78
CA ASP A 176 -26.53 -14.06 1.83
C ASP A 176 -25.88 -14.95 0.74
N PRO A 177 -26.29 -16.22 0.60
CA PRO A 177 -25.77 -17.14 -0.42
C PRO A 177 -25.91 -16.63 -1.85
N GLN A 178 -27.03 -15.98 -2.20
CA GLN A 178 -27.26 -15.49 -3.55
C GLN A 178 -26.34 -14.30 -3.89
N GLY A 179 -26.20 -13.35 -2.97
CA GLY A 179 -25.25 -12.24 -3.10
C GLY A 179 -23.80 -12.72 -3.22
N ALA A 180 -23.40 -13.73 -2.44
CA ALA A 180 -22.08 -14.35 -2.57
C ALA A 180 -21.90 -15.04 -3.93
N ALA A 181 -22.91 -15.77 -4.43
CA ALA A 181 -22.87 -16.41 -5.74
C ALA A 181 -22.76 -15.38 -6.90
N ASN A 182 -23.43 -14.22 -6.77
CA ASN A 182 -23.28 -13.14 -7.74
C ASN A 182 -21.85 -12.59 -7.75
N ARG A 183 -21.27 -12.31 -6.56
CA ARG A 183 -19.86 -11.88 -6.43
C ARG A 183 -18.90 -12.93 -7.00
N LEU A 184 -19.18 -14.22 -6.80
CA LEU A 184 -18.39 -15.31 -7.39
C LEU A 184 -18.40 -15.24 -8.90
N GLY A 185 -19.58 -15.00 -9.49
CA GLY A 185 -19.72 -14.81 -10.92
C GLY A 185 -18.87 -13.66 -11.45
N ASP A 186 -18.95 -12.49 -10.81
CA ASP A 186 -18.17 -11.30 -11.18
C ASP A 186 -16.66 -11.57 -11.10
N LEU A 187 -16.21 -12.29 -10.07
CA LEU A 187 -14.81 -12.72 -9.93
C LEU A 187 -14.38 -13.66 -11.05
N VAL A 188 -15.22 -14.63 -11.44
CA VAL A 188 -14.92 -15.53 -12.57
C VAL A 188 -14.83 -14.74 -13.87
N ASP A 189 -15.72 -13.76 -14.08
CA ASP A 189 -15.70 -12.91 -15.28
C ASP A 189 -14.43 -12.06 -15.34
N GLN A 190 -14.00 -11.50 -14.20
CA GLN A 190 -12.73 -10.78 -14.08
C GLN A 190 -11.55 -11.67 -14.46
N MET A 191 -11.46 -12.88 -13.90
CA MET A 191 -10.37 -13.81 -14.18
C MET A 191 -10.36 -14.26 -15.65
N ALA A 192 -11.53 -14.57 -16.23
CA ALA A 192 -11.65 -14.97 -17.63
C ALA A 192 -11.29 -13.83 -18.59
N ALA A 193 -11.65 -12.58 -18.24
CA ALA A 193 -11.29 -11.41 -19.04
C ALA A 193 -9.77 -11.14 -19.00
N HIS A 194 -9.13 -11.30 -17.85
CA HIS A 194 -7.68 -11.09 -17.71
C HIS A 194 -6.86 -12.26 -18.27
N CYS A 195 -7.37 -13.49 -18.20
CA CYS A 195 -6.71 -14.70 -18.65
C CYS A 195 -7.63 -15.51 -19.59
N PRO A 196 -7.94 -15.01 -20.81
CA PRO A 196 -8.84 -15.70 -21.75
C PRO A 196 -8.32 -17.05 -22.26
N ASP A 197 -7.04 -17.34 -22.04
CA ASP A 197 -6.41 -18.62 -22.39
C ASP A 197 -6.41 -19.64 -21.25
N ALA A 198 -6.78 -19.21 -20.04
CA ALA A 198 -6.88 -20.08 -18.87
C ALA A 198 -8.18 -20.87 -18.88
N ILE A 199 -8.10 -22.07 -18.30
CA ILE A 199 -9.26 -22.76 -17.75
C ILE A 199 -9.41 -22.40 -16.26
N ILE A 200 -10.65 -22.16 -15.83
CA ILE A 200 -10.98 -21.82 -14.44
C ILE A 200 -11.79 -22.97 -13.82
N LEU A 201 -11.24 -23.60 -12.78
CA LEU A 201 -11.95 -24.57 -11.96
C LEU A 201 -12.54 -23.87 -10.74
N VAL A 202 -13.87 -23.86 -10.60
CA VAL A 202 -14.58 -23.14 -9.54
C VAL A 202 -15.14 -24.15 -8.53
N ALA A 203 -14.62 -24.11 -7.30
CA ALA A 203 -15.01 -25.05 -6.28
C ALA A 203 -16.39 -24.76 -5.69
N MET A 204 -17.23 -25.80 -5.64
CA MET A 204 -18.29 -25.89 -4.64
C MET A 204 -17.60 -26.11 -3.29
N ILE A 205 -17.43 -25.05 -2.49
CA ILE A 205 -16.58 -25.06 -1.28
C ILE A 205 -16.86 -26.24 -0.33
N VAL A 206 -15.85 -26.63 0.44
CA VAL A 206 -15.98 -27.72 1.43
C VAL A 206 -17.10 -27.46 2.46
N ASN A 207 -17.61 -28.55 3.04
CA ASN A 207 -18.57 -28.46 4.14
C ASN A 207 -17.91 -27.96 5.43
N THR A 208 -18.72 -27.33 6.28
CA THR A 208 -18.35 -26.96 7.66
C THR A 208 -19.16 -27.76 8.68
N CYS A 209 -18.55 -28.05 9.84
CA CYS A 209 -19.27 -28.57 11.00
C CYS A 209 -19.89 -27.50 11.91
N ASP A 210 -19.74 -26.20 11.60
CA ASP A 210 -20.45 -25.14 12.34
C ASP A 210 -21.95 -25.13 11.95
N PRO A 211 -22.87 -25.44 12.88
CA PRO A 211 -24.31 -25.45 12.58
C PRO A 211 -24.85 -24.08 12.17
N ASN A 212 -24.22 -22.98 12.60
CA ASN A 212 -24.66 -21.62 12.27
C ASN A 212 -24.27 -21.20 10.85
N GLN A 213 -23.37 -21.94 10.20
CA GLN A 213 -22.89 -21.68 8.84
C GLN A 213 -23.33 -22.75 7.84
N SER A 214 -23.40 -24.01 8.27
CA SER A 214 -23.59 -25.20 7.41
C SER A 214 -24.78 -25.09 6.43
N GLN A 215 -25.91 -24.55 6.88
CA GLN A 215 -27.09 -24.40 6.02
C GLN A 215 -26.84 -23.41 4.86
N ARG A 216 -26.26 -22.24 5.15
CA ARG A 216 -25.93 -21.24 4.12
C ARG A 216 -24.83 -21.72 3.18
N THR A 217 -23.85 -22.46 3.70
CA THR A 217 -22.84 -23.13 2.86
C THR A 217 -23.48 -24.07 1.85
N LYS A 218 -24.49 -24.87 2.24
CA LYS A 218 -25.21 -25.76 1.30
C LYS A 218 -26.00 -24.99 0.25
N GLU A 219 -26.66 -23.91 0.65
CA GLU A 219 -27.38 -23.02 -0.27
C GLU A 219 -26.41 -22.40 -1.29
N TYR A 220 -25.26 -21.89 -0.84
CA TYR A 220 -24.23 -21.35 -1.72
C TYR A 220 -23.65 -22.41 -2.66
N GLN A 221 -23.30 -23.59 -2.15
CA GLN A 221 -22.80 -24.73 -2.96
C GLN A 221 -23.78 -25.08 -4.09
N ALA A 222 -25.09 -25.06 -3.84
CA ALA A 222 -26.12 -25.36 -4.84
C ALA A 222 -26.18 -24.31 -5.98
N LEU A 223 -25.75 -23.07 -5.73
CA LEU A 223 -25.76 -21.99 -6.71
C LEU A 223 -24.53 -21.99 -7.63
N VAL A 224 -23.37 -22.48 -7.15
CA VAL A 224 -22.09 -22.47 -7.90
C VAL A 224 -22.20 -23.11 -9.30
N PRO A 225 -22.83 -24.28 -9.48
CA PRO A 225 -22.98 -24.87 -10.82
C PRO A 225 -23.73 -23.97 -11.80
N GLY A 226 -24.75 -23.23 -11.33
CA GLY A 226 -25.50 -22.28 -12.14
C GLY A 226 -24.64 -21.09 -12.57
N VAL A 227 -23.84 -20.53 -11.65
CA VAL A 227 -22.87 -19.46 -11.92
C VAL A 227 -21.88 -19.88 -13.02
N VAL A 228 -21.33 -21.09 -12.91
CA VAL A 228 -20.37 -21.62 -13.89
C VAL A 228 -21.03 -21.92 -15.23
N ARG A 229 -22.20 -22.57 -15.23
CA ARG A 229 -22.92 -22.93 -16.46
C ARG A 229 -23.21 -21.71 -17.32
N GLN A 230 -23.66 -20.60 -16.73
CA GLN A 230 -23.92 -19.35 -17.46
C GLN A 230 -22.68 -18.86 -18.23
N ARG A 231 -21.48 -18.99 -17.64
CA ARG A 231 -20.21 -18.55 -18.24
C ARG A 231 -19.70 -19.52 -19.30
N ARG A 232 -19.89 -20.82 -19.05
CA ARG A 232 -19.58 -21.86 -20.04
C ARG A 232 -20.48 -21.78 -21.28
N ASP A 233 -21.76 -21.47 -21.10
CA ASP A 233 -22.71 -21.28 -22.21
C ASP A 233 -22.37 -20.05 -23.08
N LEU A 234 -21.61 -19.09 -22.52
CA LEU A 234 -21.00 -17.96 -23.24
C LEU A 234 -19.65 -18.33 -23.91
N GLY A 235 -19.22 -19.58 -23.82
CA GLY A 235 -17.99 -20.09 -24.44
C GLY A 235 -16.73 -19.94 -23.58
N LEU A 236 -16.84 -19.55 -22.31
CA LEU A 236 -15.68 -19.49 -21.42
C LEU A 236 -15.28 -20.89 -20.95
N HIS A 237 -13.98 -21.15 -20.82
CA HIS A 237 -13.45 -22.41 -20.28
C HIS A 237 -13.53 -22.40 -18.74
N VAL A 238 -14.72 -22.63 -18.21
CA VAL A 238 -14.98 -22.68 -16.76
C VAL A 238 -15.69 -23.98 -16.41
N ILE A 239 -15.24 -24.66 -15.35
CA ILE A 239 -15.82 -25.92 -14.87
C ILE A 239 -16.04 -25.86 -13.36
N ALA A 240 -17.21 -26.29 -12.89
CA ALA A 240 -17.49 -26.42 -11.47
C ALA A 240 -16.86 -27.71 -10.94
N VAL A 241 -16.25 -27.67 -9.76
CA VAL A 241 -15.61 -28.84 -9.15
C VAL A 241 -16.19 -29.10 -7.76
N ASN A 242 -16.53 -30.36 -7.49
CA ASN A 242 -17.31 -30.72 -6.32
C ASN A 242 -16.44 -31.09 -5.12
N PHE A 243 -16.19 -30.13 -4.22
CA PHE A 243 -15.54 -30.39 -2.93
C PHE A 243 -16.54 -30.78 -1.81
N THR A 244 -17.85 -30.90 -2.08
CA THR A 244 -18.83 -31.24 -1.03
C THR A 244 -18.69 -32.67 -0.52
N SER A 245 -17.95 -33.54 -1.20
CA SER A 245 -17.58 -34.87 -0.69
C SER A 245 -16.37 -34.86 0.24
N PHE A 246 -15.70 -33.72 0.41
CA PHE A 246 -14.53 -33.61 1.30
C PHE A 246 -14.95 -33.92 2.75
N PRO A 247 -14.26 -34.85 3.45
CA PRO A 247 -14.70 -35.32 4.75
C PRO A 247 -14.74 -34.22 5.81
N THR A 248 -15.89 -34.05 6.48
CA THR A 248 -16.07 -33.07 7.57
C THR A 248 -15.30 -33.42 8.85
N SER A 249 -14.66 -34.59 8.91
CA SER A 249 -13.77 -35.00 10.01
C SER A 249 -12.34 -34.47 9.87
N LEU A 250 -11.97 -33.95 8.71
CA LEU A 250 -10.62 -33.49 8.41
C LEU A 250 -10.34 -32.02 8.71
N PRO A 251 -11.34 -31.12 8.84
CA PRO A 251 -11.15 -29.79 9.41
C PRO A 251 -10.96 -29.82 10.94
N GLN A 252 -9.99 -29.06 11.45
CA GLN A 252 -9.62 -29.04 12.88
C GLN A 252 -10.37 -27.99 13.73
N ASP A 253 -11.00 -27.01 13.09
CA ASP A 253 -11.78 -25.95 13.73
C ASP A 253 -13.13 -25.72 13.01
N CYS A 254 -13.67 -26.80 12.41
CA CYS A 254 -14.83 -26.78 11.52
C CYS A 254 -14.68 -26.02 10.20
N ILE A 255 -13.54 -25.40 9.91
CA ILE A 255 -13.31 -24.63 8.68
C ILE A 255 -12.01 -25.05 7.99
N HIS A 256 -10.89 -25.01 8.70
CA HIS A 256 -9.56 -25.22 8.14
C HIS A 256 -9.15 -26.69 8.22
N PRO A 257 -8.70 -27.31 7.10
CA PRO A 257 -8.16 -28.66 7.11
C PRO A 257 -7.01 -28.87 8.11
N THR A 258 -6.92 -30.08 8.66
CA THR A 258 -5.70 -30.61 9.29
C THR A 258 -4.59 -30.80 8.26
N ASN A 259 -3.36 -31.11 8.68
CA ASN A 259 -2.26 -31.42 7.75
C ASN A 259 -2.60 -32.57 6.79
N ASP A 260 -3.20 -33.65 7.27
CA ASP A 260 -3.67 -34.75 6.41
C ASP A 260 -4.87 -34.33 5.55
N GLY A 261 -5.73 -33.45 6.08
CA GLY A 261 -6.79 -32.81 5.30
C GLY A 261 -6.25 -31.99 4.13
N TYR A 262 -5.21 -31.18 4.34
CA TYR A 262 -4.59 -30.38 3.28
C TYR A 262 -3.95 -31.24 2.20
N LYS A 263 -3.30 -32.36 2.56
CA LYS A 263 -2.84 -33.34 1.57
C LYS A 263 -4.01 -33.86 0.74
N LYS A 264 -5.08 -34.33 1.41
CA LYS A 264 -6.27 -34.81 0.70
C LYS A 264 -6.91 -33.76 -0.19
N PHE A 265 -6.83 -32.50 0.19
CA PHE A 265 -7.33 -31.37 -0.60
C PHE A 265 -6.47 -31.15 -1.87
N GLY A 266 -5.17 -31.42 -1.78
CA GLY A 266 -4.25 -31.49 -2.92
C GLY A 266 -4.65 -32.59 -3.89
N ASP A 267 -4.94 -33.80 -3.39
CA ASP A 267 -5.43 -34.91 -4.22
C ASP A 267 -6.69 -34.51 -5.00
N TYR A 268 -7.61 -33.79 -4.36
CA TYR A 268 -8.85 -33.31 -4.99
C TYR A 268 -8.56 -32.40 -6.17
N TRP A 269 -7.72 -31.37 -5.97
CA TRP A 269 -7.34 -30.47 -7.05
C TRP A 269 -6.64 -31.20 -8.19
N TYR A 270 -5.70 -32.09 -7.87
CA TYR A 270 -5.01 -32.88 -8.88
C TYR A 270 -6.00 -33.73 -9.70
N ASP A 271 -6.91 -34.45 -9.03
CA ASP A 271 -7.93 -35.27 -9.67
C ASP A 271 -8.89 -34.45 -10.55
N PHE A 272 -9.22 -33.22 -10.17
CA PHE A 272 -10.01 -32.35 -11.04
C PHE A 272 -9.21 -31.87 -12.26
N ILE A 273 -7.93 -31.55 -12.09
CA ILE A 273 -7.05 -31.12 -13.18
C ILE A 273 -6.87 -32.25 -14.21
N THR A 274 -6.76 -33.51 -13.78
CA THR A 274 -6.61 -34.65 -14.72
C THR A 274 -7.84 -34.87 -15.59
N GLN A 275 -9.03 -34.47 -15.10
CA GLN A 275 -10.32 -34.57 -15.80
C GLN A 275 -10.60 -33.44 -16.80
N ILE A 276 -9.76 -32.40 -16.85
CA ILE A 276 -9.92 -31.29 -17.80
C ILE A 276 -9.82 -31.80 -19.26
N PRO A 277 -10.71 -31.36 -20.17
CA PRO A 277 -10.55 -31.58 -21.62
C PRO A 277 -9.18 -31.10 -22.11
N LYS A 278 -8.39 -32.00 -22.70
CA LYS A 278 -6.97 -31.73 -23.02
C LYS A 278 -6.78 -30.60 -24.04
N ASP A 279 -7.77 -30.34 -24.87
CA ASP A 279 -7.81 -29.25 -25.83
C ASP A 279 -8.03 -27.87 -25.16
N TRP A 280 -8.55 -27.82 -23.93
CA TRP A 280 -8.75 -26.57 -23.19
C TRP A 280 -7.47 -26.09 -22.49
N ILE A 281 -6.56 -26.99 -22.14
CA ILE A 281 -5.27 -26.64 -21.53
C ILE A 281 -4.32 -26.18 -22.64
N LYS A 282 -4.05 -24.88 -22.74
CA LYS A 282 -3.08 -24.32 -23.70
C LYS A 282 -1.74 -24.08 -23.02
N ASP A 283 -0.67 -23.91 -23.79
CA ASP A 283 0.61 -23.46 -23.23
C ASP A 283 0.43 -22.09 -22.56
N PRO A 284 1.12 -21.82 -21.44
CA PRO A 284 1.03 -20.53 -20.77
C PRO A 284 1.54 -19.41 -21.69
N VAL A 285 0.91 -18.24 -21.58
CA VAL A 285 1.25 -17.08 -22.41
C VAL A 285 2.33 -16.26 -21.72
N GLY A 286 3.40 -15.93 -22.45
CA GLY A 286 4.54 -15.17 -21.94
C GLY A 286 5.53 -16.03 -21.16
N ASN A 287 6.69 -15.44 -20.85
CA ASN A 287 7.73 -16.11 -20.08
C ASN A 287 7.18 -16.55 -18.71
N ASP A 288 7.78 -17.60 -18.15
CA ASP A 288 7.55 -17.96 -16.75
C ASP A 288 7.82 -16.72 -15.89
N PRO A 289 6.98 -16.46 -14.87
CA PRO A 289 7.19 -15.33 -13.97
C PRO A 289 8.64 -15.35 -13.50
N ALA A 290 9.37 -14.25 -13.71
CA ALA A 290 10.75 -14.14 -13.26
C ALA A 290 10.78 -14.43 -11.75
N ARG A 291 11.41 -15.55 -11.40
CA ARG A 291 11.58 -16.04 -10.04
C ARG A 291 13.08 -15.97 -9.79
N ASP A 292 13.48 -15.44 -8.64
CA ASP A 292 14.89 -15.37 -8.23
C ASP A 292 15.46 -16.79 -8.00
N GLU A 293 15.74 -17.51 -9.08
CA GLU A 293 16.68 -18.61 -9.05
C GLU A 293 18.07 -18.01 -8.89
N GLY A 294 18.69 -18.30 -7.75
CA GLY A 294 19.82 -17.53 -7.23
C GLY A 294 20.93 -17.21 -8.24
N ALA A 295 21.19 -15.92 -8.40
CA ALA A 295 22.45 -15.40 -8.92
C ALA A 295 22.76 -14.01 -8.35
N SER A 296 23.73 -14.00 -7.43
CA SER A 296 24.74 -12.97 -7.18
C SER A 296 24.40 -11.47 -7.26
N ALA A 297 24.54 -10.86 -6.07
CA ALA A 297 25.31 -9.64 -5.81
C ALA A 297 24.77 -8.28 -6.32
N ASN A 298 24.50 -7.44 -5.30
CA ASN A 298 24.44 -5.98 -5.27
C ASN A 298 23.02 -5.44 -5.42
N GLY A 299 22.49 -4.91 -4.32
CA GLY A 299 21.22 -4.19 -4.23
C GLY A 299 21.22 -2.93 -5.07
N GLY A 300 21.00 -3.10 -6.37
CA GLY A 300 20.46 -2.11 -7.29
C GLY A 300 19.00 -2.43 -7.61
N ILE A 301 18.31 -1.44 -8.17
CA ILE A 301 16.90 -1.46 -8.57
C ILE A 301 16.52 -2.76 -9.25
N ASP A 302 15.48 -3.38 -8.72
CA ASP A 302 14.84 -4.58 -9.26
C ASP A 302 14.31 -4.29 -10.67
N THR A 303 14.79 -5.07 -11.64
CA THR A 303 14.41 -4.96 -13.07
C THR A 303 13.29 -5.94 -13.45
N ASN A 304 12.78 -6.72 -12.49
CA ASN A 304 11.76 -7.75 -12.69
C ASN A 304 10.35 -7.30 -12.30
N ILE A 305 10.18 -6.03 -11.90
CA ILE A 305 8.86 -5.42 -11.69
C ILE A 305 8.34 -4.95 -13.06
N PRO A 306 7.27 -5.56 -13.63
CA PRO A 306 6.64 -5.01 -14.83
C PRO A 306 6.11 -3.60 -14.53
N LEU A 307 6.24 -2.68 -15.49
CA LEU A 307 5.68 -1.33 -15.37
C LEU A 307 4.17 -1.41 -15.12
N PRO A 308 3.65 -0.95 -13.96
CA PRO A 308 2.22 -0.90 -13.70
C PRO A 308 1.52 0.15 -14.57
N ASN A 309 0.24 -0.09 -14.88
CA ASN A 309 -0.65 0.92 -15.45
C ASN A 309 -1.22 1.78 -14.31
N TRP A 310 -0.86 3.06 -14.30
CA TRP A 310 -0.88 3.89 -13.10
C TRP A 310 -2.20 4.60 -12.78
N GLY A 311 -3.14 4.73 -13.70
CA GLY A 311 -4.16 5.78 -13.53
C GLY A 311 -3.53 7.14 -13.18
N THR A 312 -4.31 8.09 -12.65
CA THR A 312 -3.87 9.47 -12.37
C THR A 312 -3.24 9.64 -10.98
N SER A 313 -2.23 8.84 -10.63
CA SER A 313 -1.44 9.06 -9.41
C SER A 313 -0.41 10.19 -9.61
N PRO A 314 -0.24 11.13 -8.66
CA PRO A 314 0.67 12.26 -8.80
C PRO A 314 2.16 11.91 -8.53
N VAL A 315 2.45 10.67 -8.13
CA VAL A 315 3.82 10.16 -7.95
C VAL A 315 4.25 9.43 -9.23
N GLN A 316 5.01 10.12 -10.08
CA GLN A 316 5.45 9.58 -11.37
C GLN A 316 6.65 8.64 -11.19
N SER A 317 6.63 7.51 -11.89
CA SER A 317 7.77 6.59 -12.02
C SER A 317 8.89 7.25 -12.82
N THR A 318 10.13 7.10 -12.39
CA THR A 318 11.32 7.49 -13.15
C THR A 318 12.05 6.24 -13.66
N SER A 319 12.87 6.37 -14.71
CA SER A 319 13.64 5.23 -15.22
C SER A 319 14.70 4.78 -14.21
N PRO A 320 15.16 3.52 -14.23
CA PRO A 320 16.31 3.09 -13.42
C PRO A 320 17.56 3.96 -13.62
N ALA A 321 17.71 4.59 -14.79
CA ALA A 321 18.78 5.54 -15.07
C ALA A 321 18.61 6.84 -14.27
N ASP A 322 17.40 7.36 -14.13
CA ASP A 322 17.09 8.55 -13.34
C ASP A 322 17.31 8.31 -11.84
N VAL A 323 16.95 7.12 -11.35
CA VAL A 323 17.20 6.74 -9.96
C VAL A 323 18.69 6.60 -9.69
N LYS A 324 19.42 5.96 -10.61
CA LYS A 324 20.89 5.89 -10.53
C LYS A 324 21.51 7.28 -10.59
N GLN A 325 20.99 8.18 -11.43
CA GLN A 325 21.44 9.57 -11.52
C GLN A 325 21.18 10.31 -10.20
N ALA A 326 19.99 10.18 -9.60
CA ALA A 326 19.68 10.77 -8.30
C ALA A 326 20.65 10.25 -7.23
N PHE A 327 20.91 8.94 -7.19
CA PHE A 327 21.88 8.34 -6.27
C PHE A 327 23.32 8.83 -6.52
N ASP A 328 23.74 8.99 -7.76
CA ASP A 328 25.08 9.48 -8.10
C ASP A 328 25.27 10.97 -7.76
N LEU A 329 24.19 11.76 -7.80
CA LEU A 329 24.19 13.16 -7.41
C LEU A 329 24.06 13.35 -5.88
N ALA A 330 23.50 12.37 -5.17
CA ALA A 330 23.38 12.43 -3.72
C ALA A 330 24.77 12.49 -3.06
N PRO A 331 24.95 13.33 -2.02
CA PRO A 331 26.24 13.44 -1.34
C PRO A 331 26.72 12.09 -0.83
N LYS A 332 27.93 11.69 -1.20
CA LYS A 332 28.55 10.46 -0.68
C LYS A 332 29.30 10.84 0.58
N HIS A 333 28.92 10.21 1.71
CA HIS A 333 29.47 10.37 3.06
C HIS A 333 30.65 11.33 3.16
N ASN A 334 30.36 12.59 3.46
CA ASN A 334 31.32 13.58 3.91
C ASN A 334 30.57 14.45 4.93
N ASP A 335 31.13 14.62 6.12
CA ASP A 335 30.57 15.39 7.26
C ASP A 335 30.45 16.90 6.97
N THR A 336 30.16 17.30 5.74
CA THR A 336 30.13 18.69 5.29
C THR A 336 28.71 19.21 5.27
N GLN A 337 28.44 20.11 6.22
CA GLN A 337 27.29 21.02 6.22
C GLN A 337 27.01 21.60 4.84
N CYS A 338 25.74 21.60 4.43
CA CYS A 338 25.31 22.26 3.21
C CYS A 338 25.08 23.75 3.43
N ASN A 339 25.93 24.58 2.82
CA ASN A 339 25.84 26.04 2.91
C ASN A 339 24.95 26.67 1.81
N ALA A 340 24.31 25.85 0.97
CA ALA A 340 23.41 26.28 -0.10
C ALA A 340 21.99 25.78 0.15
N THR A 341 21.01 26.36 -0.54
CA THR A 341 19.62 25.89 -0.47
C THR A 341 19.56 24.43 -0.98
N PRO A 342 19.04 23.50 -0.16
CA PRO A 342 18.90 22.10 -0.53
C PRO A 342 18.06 21.93 -1.80
N ILE A 343 18.43 20.95 -2.64
CA ILE A 343 17.67 20.57 -3.82
C ILE A 343 17.23 19.12 -3.69
N PHE A 344 15.99 18.83 -4.03
CA PHE A 344 15.41 17.49 -3.94
C PHE A 344 15.32 16.86 -5.32
N HIS A 345 16.03 15.75 -5.51
CA HIS A 345 16.04 15.02 -6.77
C HIS A 345 15.19 13.77 -6.67
N ALA A 346 14.18 13.66 -7.52
CA ALA A 346 13.28 12.51 -7.52
C ALA A 346 14.06 11.22 -7.77
N THR A 347 13.85 10.21 -6.93
CA THR A 347 14.27 8.83 -7.20
C THR A 347 13.19 8.03 -7.89
N GLY A 348 12.01 8.62 -8.11
CA GLY A 348 10.80 7.87 -8.41
C GLY A 348 10.38 6.99 -7.24
N GLN A 349 9.52 6.02 -7.54
CA GLN A 349 9.03 5.05 -6.56
C GLN A 349 10.15 4.08 -6.14
N ILE A 350 10.43 4.02 -4.84
CA ILE A 350 11.50 3.19 -4.25
C ILE A 350 10.94 1.85 -3.77
N ALA A 351 9.68 1.82 -3.34
CA ALA A 351 9.03 0.57 -2.94
C ALA A 351 7.52 0.56 -3.24
N LEU A 352 6.97 -0.64 -3.40
CA LEU A 352 5.57 -0.90 -3.77
C LEU A 352 4.59 -0.90 -2.57
N GLY A 353 5.07 -0.96 -1.32
CA GLY A 353 4.21 -1.13 -0.14
C GLY A 353 4.96 -1.36 1.17
N VAL A 354 4.24 -1.33 2.30
CA VAL A 354 4.67 -1.99 3.54
C VAL A 354 4.51 -3.49 3.36
N GLY A 355 5.61 -4.17 3.05
CA GLY A 355 5.67 -5.63 3.12
C GLY A 355 5.39 -6.16 4.54
N HIS A 356 5.08 -7.44 4.65
CA HIS A 356 5.01 -8.16 5.91
C HIS A 356 6.38 -8.17 6.62
N ASN A 357 6.36 -8.32 7.94
CA ASN A 357 7.57 -8.40 8.74
C ASN A 357 8.36 -9.68 8.35
N GLY A 358 9.36 -9.53 7.46
CA GLY A 358 10.06 -10.64 6.80
C GLY A 358 10.31 -10.44 5.30
N ASP A 359 9.54 -9.55 4.65
CA ASP A 359 9.67 -9.25 3.21
C ASP A 359 10.96 -8.50 2.89
N TRP A 360 11.52 -7.79 3.86
CA TRP A 360 12.81 -7.12 3.75
C TRP A 360 13.94 -8.12 3.98
N LYS A 361 14.40 -8.79 2.92
CA LYS A 361 15.69 -9.49 2.94
C LYS A 361 16.86 -8.49 2.90
N PHE A 362 16.96 -7.59 3.88
CA PHE A 362 18.19 -6.84 4.14
C PHE A 362 19.24 -7.81 4.71
N HIS A 363 19.88 -8.55 3.82
CA HIS A 363 21.02 -9.38 4.19
C HIS A 363 22.27 -8.92 3.45
N LYS A 364 23.05 -8.09 4.15
CA LYS A 364 24.47 -8.40 4.30
C LYS A 364 24.99 -7.82 5.61
N ASN A 365 25.29 -8.72 6.55
CA ASN A 365 25.97 -8.49 7.85
C ASN A 365 25.09 -8.20 9.07
N TRP A 366 23.75 -8.22 8.98
CA TRP A 366 22.92 -8.18 10.18
C TRP A 366 23.05 -9.49 10.96
N THR A 367 23.80 -9.46 12.05
CA THR A 367 23.86 -10.53 13.05
C THR A 367 22.85 -10.26 14.14
N ALA A 368 22.03 -11.26 14.50
CA ALA A 368 21.13 -11.13 15.63
C ALA A 368 21.93 -10.83 16.91
N ALA A 369 21.79 -9.61 17.43
CA ALA A 369 22.47 -9.17 18.66
C ALA A 369 21.79 -9.69 19.95
N GLY A 370 20.71 -10.46 19.82
CA GLY A 370 19.89 -10.92 20.94
C GLY A 370 18.94 -9.83 21.48
N LYS A 371 18.27 -10.13 22.59
CA LYS A 371 17.36 -9.20 23.25
C LYS A 371 18.17 -8.11 23.96
N LEU A 372 18.05 -6.87 23.50
CA LEU A 372 18.84 -5.73 24.00
C LEU A 372 18.27 -5.12 25.30
N ALA A 373 16.95 -5.15 25.48
CA ALA A 373 16.26 -4.70 26.68
C ALA A 373 14.94 -5.48 26.88
N ASP A 374 14.45 -5.57 28.13
CA ASP A 374 13.21 -6.29 28.46
C ASP A 374 11.93 -5.56 28.03
N GLY A 375 12.05 -4.37 27.43
CA GLY A 375 10.94 -3.46 27.17
C GLY A 375 10.51 -2.81 28.48
N LEU A 376 10.45 -1.48 28.52
CA LEU A 376 10.21 -0.74 29.75
C LEU A 376 8.72 -0.68 30.15
N GLY A 377 7.84 -1.39 29.43
CA GLY A 377 6.38 -1.31 29.62
C GLY A 377 5.79 0.06 29.28
N LEU A 378 6.50 0.85 28.48
CA LEU A 378 6.13 2.21 28.07
C LEU A 378 5.31 2.17 26.79
N ASP A 379 4.45 3.18 26.59
CA ASP A 379 3.66 3.32 25.38
C ASP A 379 4.60 3.58 24.18
N PRO A 380 4.65 2.67 23.18
CA PRO A 380 5.60 2.76 22.08
C PRO A 380 5.41 4.01 21.21
N ARG A 381 4.25 4.69 21.26
CA ARG A 381 4.02 5.94 20.52
C ARG A 381 4.89 7.10 20.99
N TYR A 382 5.38 7.05 22.23
CA TYR A 382 6.17 8.11 22.85
C TYR A 382 7.61 7.66 23.14
N VAL A 383 8.06 6.63 22.42
CA VAL A 383 9.42 6.12 22.48
C VAL A 383 10.13 6.50 21.19
N SER A 384 11.35 7.03 21.32
CA SER A 384 12.22 7.32 20.18
C SER A 384 13.64 6.82 20.45
N LEU A 385 14.42 6.66 19.38
CA LEU A 385 15.82 6.27 19.44
C LEU A 385 16.69 7.42 18.92
N HIS A 386 17.59 7.94 19.75
CA HIS A 386 18.54 8.99 19.36
C HIS A 386 19.85 8.78 20.10
N ASP A 387 20.98 9.10 19.48
CA ASP A 387 22.27 9.12 20.16
C ASP A 387 22.36 10.37 21.06
N MET A 388 22.10 10.19 22.36
CA MET A 388 22.03 11.29 23.34
C MET A 388 23.38 11.62 23.96
N ASN A 389 24.37 10.73 23.80
CA ASN A 389 25.68 10.87 24.43
C ASN A 389 26.82 11.10 23.40
N GLY A 390 26.52 11.00 22.10
CA GLY A 390 27.43 11.21 20.98
C GLY A 390 28.39 10.06 20.72
N ASP A 391 28.10 8.84 21.19
CA ASP A 391 28.97 7.67 21.02
C ASP A 391 28.72 6.87 19.72
N GLY A 392 27.81 7.38 18.88
CA GLY A 392 27.39 6.78 17.62
C GLY A 392 26.37 5.65 17.77
N LYS A 393 25.84 5.42 18.98
CA LYS A 393 24.82 4.41 19.24
C LYS A 393 23.50 5.08 19.61
N ALA A 394 22.41 4.52 19.10
CA ALA A 394 21.09 5.04 19.44
C ALA A 394 20.70 4.68 20.88
N ASP A 395 20.43 5.69 21.70
CA ASP A 395 19.89 5.62 23.05
C ASP A 395 18.36 5.64 23.04
N TYR A 396 17.73 5.27 24.16
CA TYR A 396 16.30 4.99 24.25
C TYR A 396 15.66 6.10 25.04
N ILE A 397 14.75 6.82 24.40
CA ILE A 397 14.09 7.98 24.96
C ILE A 397 12.61 7.68 25.12
N SER A 398 12.06 8.07 26.25
CA SER A 398 10.61 8.05 26.48
C SER A 398 10.14 9.42 26.93
N LEU A 399 9.06 9.88 26.31
CA LEU A 399 8.34 11.08 26.70
C LEU A 399 7.12 10.71 27.54
N ASN A 400 6.91 11.43 28.64
CA ASN A 400 5.64 11.37 29.36
C ASN A 400 4.52 11.95 28.48
N PRO A 401 3.41 11.24 28.24
CA PRO A 401 2.38 11.70 27.31
C PRO A 401 1.74 13.04 27.70
N GLN A 402 1.63 13.34 28.99
CA GLN A 402 0.97 14.54 29.49
C GLN A 402 1.94 15.70 29.73
N THR A 403 3.14 15.41 30.22
CA THR A 403 4.09 16.46 30.66
C THR A 403 5.27 16.64 29.72
N GLY A 404 5.54 15.68 28.83
CA GLY A 404 6.72 15.67 27.97
C GLY A 404 8.01 15.45 28.73
N GLU A 405 7.94 15.00 30.00
CA GLU A 405 9.11 14.60 30.78
C GLU A 405 9.94 13.59 29.98
N ILE A 406 11.23 13.89 29.80
CA ILE A 406 12.14 13.14 28.95
C ILE A 406 12.95 12.20 29.83
N LYS A 407 12.79 10.89 29.62
CA LYS A 407 13.62 9.85 30.22
C LYS A 407 14.53 9.23 29.18
N CYS A 408 15.76 8.93 29.57
CA CYS A 408 16.77 8.36 28.68
C CYS A 408 17.47 7.14 29.30
N TRP A 409 17.77 6.14 28.47
CA TRP A 409 18.62 5.00 28.80
C TRP A 409 19.71 4.85 27.74
N LEU A 410 20.96 4.76 28.18
CA LEU A 410 22.13 4.69 27.33
C LEU A 410 22.37 3.28 26.80
N HIS A 411 22.74 3.19 25.53
CA HIS A 411 23.01 1.95 24.83
C HIS A 411 24.46 1.48 25.04
N ASN A 412 24.66 0.51 25.94
CA ASN A 412 25.99 0.07 26.38
C ASN A 412 26.50 -1.26 25.77
N LEU A 413 26.01 -1.69 24.60
CA LEU A 413 26.40 -3.01 24.05
C LEU A 413 27.93 -3.21 24.08
N PRO A 414 28.41 -4.39 24.53
CA PRO A 414 27.64 -5.61 24.79
C PRO A 414 26.92 -5.67 26.15
N ASN A 415 27.09 -4.65 27.01
CA ASN A 415 26.44 -4.61 28.32
C ASN A 415 24.97 -4.16 28.22
N PRO A 416 24.14 -4.52 29.21
CA PRO A 416 22.78 -4.00 29.30
C PRO A 416 22.72 -2.48 29.33
N TRP A 417 21.61 -1.95 28.84
CA TRP A 417 21.30 -0.53 28.85
C TRP A 417 21.28 0.00 30.28
N SER A 418 21.72 1.24 30.48
CA SER A 418 21.75 1.89 31.80
C SER A 418 20.95 3.18 31.82
N PRO A 419 20.26 3.52 32.92
CA PRO A 419 19.58 4.80 33.04
C PRO A 419 20.57 5.96 32.85
N ALA A 420 20.17 7.00 32.10
CA ALA A 420 20.96 8.21 31.96
C ALA A 420 20.90 9.07 33.23
N GLY A 421 22.03 9.64 33.63
CA GLY A 421 22.12 10.47 34.83
C GLY A 421 21.82 9.73 36.14
N THR A 422 21.61 10.49 37.22
CA THR A 422 21.34 9.95 38.57
C THR A 422 19.90 10.18 39.04
N ASN A 423 19.05 10.78 38.21
CA ASN A 423 17.70 11.21 38.56
C ASN A 423 16.62 10.28 37.97
N ASN A 424 16.73 8.98 38.24
CA ASN A 424 15.76 7.97 37.75
C ASN A 424 15.51 8.06 36.23
N SER A 425 16.59 8.20 35.46
CA SER A 425 16.60 8.42 34.00
C SER A 425 16.04 9.75 33.49
N ILE A 426 15.48 10.61 34.34
CA ILE A 426 14.88 11.89 33.92
C ILE A 426 15.99 12.86 33.55
N ILE A 427 16.02 13.25 32.27
CA ILE A 427 16.96 14.25 31.74
C ILE A 427 16.27 15.60 31.50
N GLY A 428 14.96 15.61 31.24
CA GLY A 428 14.17 16.84 31.09
C GLY A 428 12.85 16.74 31.84
N ALA A 429 12.47 17.79 32.58
CA ALA A 429 11.23 17.80 33.38
C ALA A 429 9.95 17.87 32.53
N GLY A 430 10.10 18.13 31.22
CA GLY A 430 9.00 18.28 30.27
C GLY A 430 8.52 19.72 30.15
N ALA A 431 8.14 20.11 28.93
CA ALA A 431 7.69 21.46 28.58
C ALA A 431 6.20 21.51 28.19
N GLY A 432 5.56 20.36 28.03
CA GLY A 432 4.18 20.20 27.54
C GLY A 432 3.93 18.77 27.09
N PRO A 433 2.72 18.43 26.62
CA PRO A 433 2.39 17.09 26.14
C PRO A 433 3.40 16.53 25.14
N ALA A 434 3.59 15.21 25.10
CA ALA A 434 4.70 14.59 24.36
C ALA A 434 4.73 14.91 22.86
N ASP A 435 3.57 15.10 22.24
CA ASP A 435 3.41 15.50 20.84
C ASP A 435 3.89 16.92 20.53
N THR A 436 4.20 17.72 21.55
CA THR A 436 4.75 19.08 21.42
C THR A 436 6.25 19.16 21.71
N VAL A 437 6.91 18.04 22.03
CA VAL A 437 8.33 17.99 22.41
C VAL A 437 9.12 17.19 21.38
N TYR A 438 10.07 17.83 20.72
CA TYR A 438 10.90 17.25 19.67
C TYR A 438 12.36 17.16 20.12
N ILE A 439 12.96 15.97 20.04
CA ILE A 439 14.36 15.75 20.39
C ILE A 439 15.25 16.18 19.21
N ALA A 440 16.24 17.02 19.47
CA ALA A 440 17.17 17.55 18.48
C ALA A 440 18.61 17.22 18.92
N ARG A 441 19.02 15.96 18.69
CA ARG A 441 20.25 15.36 19.24
C ARG A 441 20.29 15.49 20.77
N ASP A 442 21.18 16.30 21.32
CA ASP A 442 21.32 16.54 22.75
C ASP A 442 20.40 17.65 23.27
N ASP A 443 19.82 18.48 22.40
CA ASP A 443 18.85 19.54 22.70
C ASP A 443 17.39 19.06 22.52
N TYR A 444 16.41 19.86 22.93
CA TYR A 444 15.00 19.64 22.54
C TYR A 444 14.26 20.94 22.21
N ILE A 445 13.19 20.82 21.43
CA ILE A 445 12.35 21.93 20.99
C ILE A 445 10.94 21.71 21.53
N TYR A 446 10.38 22.74 22.16
CA TYR A 446 8.96 22.80 22.51
C TYR A 446 8.19 23.58 21.44
N LEU A 447 7.21 22.94 20.80
CA LEU A 447 6.33 23.52 19.80
C LEU A 447 5.05 24.04 20.45
N HIS A 448 4.84 25.34 20.39
CA HIS A 448 3.65 25.99 20.93
C HIS A 448 2.43 25.75 20.00
N PRO A 449 1.19 25.78 20.53
CA PRO A 449 -0.03 25.59 19.72
C PRO A 449 -0.24 26.58 18.57
N ASN A 450 0.47 27.71 18.58
CA ASN A 450 0.44 28.73 17.52
C ASN A 450 1.56 28.55 16.47
N GLY A 451 2.31 27.44 16.52
CA GLY A 451 3.45 27.18 15.64
C GLY A 451 4.76 27.83 16.09
N GLY A 452 4.77 28.53 17.23
CA GLY A 452 5.98 29.08 17.85
C GLY A 452 6.86 28.04 18.51
N THR A 453 8.08 28.42 18.90
CA THR A 453 9.06 27.46 19.45
C THR A 453 9.77 28.00 20.70
N THR A 454 10.12 27.10 21.60
CA THR A 454 11.19 27.34 22.59
C THR A 454 12.24 26.26 22.43
N ILE A 455 13.48 26.65 22.08
CA ILE A 455 14.61 25.72 22.06
C ILE A 455 15.13 25.59 23.49
N TYR A 456 15.33 24.36 23.95
CA TYR A 456 15.95 24.02 25.22
C TYR A 456 17.30 23.41 24.94
N ARG A 457 18.34 24.23 25.14
CA ARG A 457 19.71 23.79 24.94
C ARG A 457 20.21 23.00 26.12
N ASN A 458 20.81 21.86 25.87
CA ASN A 458 21.54 21.08 26.85
C ASN A 458 22.82 21.80 27.27
N MET A 459 22.92 22.01 28.57
CA MET A 459 24.02 22.70 29.23
C MET A 459 24.86 21.74 30.09
N TYR A 460 24.62 20.43 29.96
CA TYR A 460 25.31 19.42 30.76
C TYR A 460 26.82 19.52 30.61
N ARG A 461 27.51 19.60 31.75
CA ARG A 461 28.96 19.51 31.85
C ARG A 461 29.32 18.60 33.00
N ARG A 462 30.20 17.62 32.73
CA ARG A 462 30.64 16.60 33.71
C ARG A 462 31.24 17.22 34.98
N ASP A 463 31.82 18.42 34.88
CA ASP A 463 32.51 19.15 35.94
C ASP A 463 31.67 20.26 36.61
N LYS A 464 30.45 20.55 36.11
CA LYS A 464 29.58 21.61 36.64
C LYS A 464 28.11 21.16 36.72
N PRO A 465 27.59 20.81 37.91
CA PRO A 465 26.17 20.59 38.09
C PRO A 465 25.42 21.95 37.98
N GLY A 466 24.47 22.03 37.07
CA GLY A 466 23.59 23.18 36.81
C GLY A 466 22.29 22.70 36.15
N PRO A 467 21.32 23.59 35.82
CA PRO A 467 20.15 23.19 35.05
C PRO A 467 20.61 22.52 33.76
N TYR A 468 20.17 21.29 33.55
CA TYR A 468 20.62 20.47 32.41
C TYR A 468 20.16 21.06 31.08
N TYR A 469 19.08 21.86 31.07
CA TYR A 469 18.55 22.52 29.89
C TYR A 469 18.28 24.01 30.16
N LEU A 470 18.66 24.85 29.20
CA LEU A 470 18.41 26.29 29.19
C LEU A 470 17.39 26.63 28.10
N ALA A 471 16.25 27.22 28.50
CA ALA A 471 15.25 27.72 27.58
C ALA A 471 15.75 28.97 26.84
N LEU A 472 15.49 29.04 25.54
CA LEU A 472 15.88 30.12 24.65
C LEU A 472 14.63 30.70 23.98
N PRO A 473 13.84 31.50 24.73
CA PRO A 473 12.59 32.05 24.22
C PRO A 473 12.78 33.02 23.05
N GLU A 474 13.98 33.54 22.83
CA GLU A 474 14.31 34.40 21.69
C GLU A 474 14.38 33.62 20.36
N ALA A 475 14.48 32.29 20.43
CA ALA A 475 14.41 31.40 19.26
C ALA A 475 12.95 31.01 18.93
N ASP A 476 12.03 31.96 19.05
CA ASP A 476 10.60 31.75 18.80
C ASP A 476 10.25 31.83 17.30
N ALA A 477 9.59 30.78 16.81
CA ALA A 477 9.07 30.66 15.46
C ALA A 477 7.64 31.22 15.28
N SER A 478 7.02 31.84 16.31
CA SER A 478 5.58 32.18 16.26
C SER A 478 5.21 33.13 15.11
N GLY A 479 6.15 33.91 14.58
CA GLY A 479 5.97 34.75 13.39
C GLY A 479 5.87 33.99 12.05
N ILE A 480 6.10 32.66 12.03
CA ILE A 480 5.95 31.79 10.84
C ILE A 480 4.48 31.39 10.64
N HIS A 481 3.67 31.39 11.70
CA HIS A 481 2.21 31.22 11.69
C HIS A 481 1.68 29.95 10.99
N GLN A 482 2.36 28.82 11.16
CA GLN A 482 1.92 27.52 10.64
C GLN A 482 1.25 26.66 11.72
N ARG A 483 0.43 25.71 11.27
CA ARG A 483 -0.29 24.81 12.17
C ARG A 483 0.66 23.76 12.75
N PRO A 484 0.63 23.49 14.07
CA PRO A 484 1.48 22.49 14.73
C PRO A 484 1.51 21.12 14.05
N GLU A 485 0.38 20.67 13.51
CA GLU A 485 0.25 19.33 12.90
C GLU A 485 0.98 19.21 11.54
N GLU A 486 1.36 20.33 10.94
CA GLU A 486 2.10 20.40 9.67
C GLU A 486 3.59 20.69 9.86
N ILE A 487 4.04 20.80 11.12
CA ILE A 487 5.40 21.19 11.48
C ILE A 487 6.18 19.96 11.93
N SER A 488 7.38 19.82 11.40
CA SER A 488 8.36 18.85 11.85
C SER A 488 9.76 19.48 11.91
N PHE A 489 10.69 18.80 12.57
CA PHE A 489 12.04 19.30 12.81
C PHE A 489 13.08 18.30 12.31
N HIS A 490 13.90 18.73 11.35
CA HIS A 490 14.88 17.88 10.66
C HIS A 490 16.16 18.66 10.36
N ASP A 491 17.32 18.02 10.41
CA ASP A 491 18.62 18.64 10.07
C ASP A 491 18.82 18.67 8.55
N ILE A 492 18.06 19.54 7.87
CA ILE A 492 17.92 19.54 6.40
C ILE A 492 19.24 19.90 5.71
N ASN A 493 20.05 20.75 6.35
CA ASN A 493 21.36 21.16 5.84
C ASN A 493 22.54 20.38 6.44
N HIS A 494 22.28 19.41 7.32
CA HIS A 494 23.28 18.58 7.98
C HIS A 494 24.31 19.40 8.78
N ASP A 495 23.87 20.48 9.44
CA ASP A 495 24.70 21.33 10.32
C ASP A 495 24.69 20.90 11.80
N GLY A 496 23.94 19.83 12.10
CA GLY A 496 23.79 19.26 13.43
C GLY A 496 22.63 19.85 14.23
N LYS A 497 21.85 20.78 13.67
CA LYS A 497 20.69 21.39 14.33
C LYS A 497 19.41 21.03 13.61
N ALA A 498 18.32 20.92 14.36
CA ALA A 498 17.02 20.66 13.76
C ALA A 498 16.43 21.96 13.19
N ASP A 499 16.16 21.95 11.89
CA ASP A 499 15.52 23.03 11.13
C ASP A 499 13.99 22.94 11.21
N TYR A 500 13.31 24.07 11.07
CA TYR A 500 11.85 24.13 11.08
C TYR A 500 11.31 23.82 9.69
N VAL A 501 10.53 22.74 9.58
CA VAL A 501 9.98 22.25 8.32
C VAL A 501 8.46 22.33 8.36
N TRP A 502 7.87 23.13 7.47
CA TRP A 502 6.42 23.17 7.26
C TRP A 502 6.08 22.38 6.00
N THR A 503 5.21 21.37 6.13
CA THR A 503 4.71 20.55 5.02
C THR A 503 3.22 20.79 4.82
N SER A 504 2.85 21.32 3.66
CA SER A 504 1.47 21.62 3.30
C SER A 504 0.58 20.38 3.39
N ALA A 505 -0.50 20.48 4.18
CA ALA A 505 -1.50 19.43 4.30
C ALA A 505 -2.26 19.12 3.00
N ILE A 506 -2.21 20.01 1.99
CA ILE A 506 -3.00 19.92 0.75
C ILE A 506 -2.22 19.20 -0.34
N ASP A 507 -1.01 19.69 -0.63
CA ASP A 507 -0.24 19.31 -1.81
C ASP A 507 1.15 18.76 -1.48
N SER A 508 1.49 18.67 -0.19
CA SER A 508 2.79 18.23 0.34
C SER A 508 3.98 19.12 -0.05
N SER A 509 3.74 20.36 -0.49
CA SER A 509 4.83 21.33 -0.67
C SER A 509 5.52 21.66 0.65
N VAL A 510 6.83 21.88 0.62
CA VAL A 510 7.66 22.06 1.83
C VAL A 510 8.35 23.41 1.83
N TYR A 511 8.27 24.10 2.97
CA TYR A 511 9.04 25.30 3.29
C TYR A 511 9.93 25.04 4.49
N VAL A 512 11.14 25.60 4.48
CA VAL A 512 12.12 25.41 5.56
C VAL A 512 12.66 26.72 6.08
N TRP A 513 12.92 26.75 7.39
CA TRP A 513 13.71 27.77 8.06
C TRP A 513 14.89 27.11 8.77
N LEU A 514 16.11 27.46 8.36
CA LEU A 514 17.31 26.89 8.93
C LEU A 514 17.55 27.42 10.34
N ASN A 515 18.00 26.55 11.23
CA ASN A 515 18.27 26.86 12.63
C ASN A 515 19.64 27.54 12.81
N ASN A 516 19.62 28.86 12.85
CA ASN A 516 20.82 29.69 13.03
C ASN A 516 21.17 29.97 14.49
N TYR A 517 20.47 29.36 15.45
CA TYR A 517 20.80 29.49 16.88
C TYR A 517 22.29 29.17 17.13
N PRO A 518 23.02 29.96 17.96
CA PRO A 518 22.58 31.04 18.85
C PRO A 518 22.43 32.43 18.23
N ASN A 519 22.58 32.57 16.92
CA ASN A 519 22.45 33.86 16.27
C ASN A 519 20.97 34.22 16.08
N LEU A 520 20.70 35.53 16.02
CA LEU A 520 19.38 36.06 15.66
C LEU A 520 19.42 36.67 14.24
N PRO A 521 18.36 36.51 13.44
CA PRO A 521 17.18 35.70 13.72
C PRO A 521 17.51 34.20 13.78
N ALA A 522 16.88 33.48 14.71
CA ALA A 522 17.16 32.06 14.96
C ALA A 522 16.68 31.15 13.82
N TRP A 523 15.67 31.59 13.06
CA TRP A 523 15.06 30.85 11.97
C TRP A 523 15.27 31.58 10.65
N LEU A 524 16.12 31.05 9.76
CA LEU A 524 16.47 31.66 8.48
C LEU A 524 15.61 31.09 7.33
N PRO A 525 14.68 31.87 6.75
CA PRO A 525 13.77 31.36 5.71
C PRO A 525 14.53 30.94 4.46
N GLN A 526 14.21 29.75 3.94
CA GLN A 526 14.73 29.23 2.65
C GLN A 526 13.69 29.29 1.52
N GLY A 527 12.43 29.58 1.85
CA GLY A 527 11.33 29.54 0.88
C GLY A 527 10.83 28.11 0.62
N LYS A 528 10.13 27.92 -0.50
CA LYS A 528 9.62 26.60 -0.91
C LYS A 528 10.78 25.79 -1.48
N ILE A 529 11.14 24.70 -0.82
CA ILE A 529 12.24 23.81 -1.25
C ILE A 529 11.74 22.53 -1.92
N VAL A 530 10.47 22.16 -1.70
CA VAL A 530 9.79 21.05 -2.39
C VAL A 530 8.45 21.55 -2.93
N VAL A 531 8.21 21.34 -4.23
CA VAL A 531 6.97 21.75 -4.90
C VAL A 531 5.74 20.95 -4.46
N GLY A 532 5.95 19.79 -3.86
CA GLY A 532 4.91 18.86 -3.43
C GLY A 532 4.58 17.85 -4.52
N VAL A 533 3.93 16.76 -4.13
CA VAL A 533 3.62 15.63 -5.02
C VAL A 533 2.12 15.37 -5.10
N GLY A 534 1.30 16.40 -4.86
CA GLY A 534 -0.15 16.34 -5.02
C GLY A 534 -0.85 15.39 -4.05
N THR A 535 -0.24 15.11 -2.90
CA THR A 535 -0.82 14.32 -1.79
C THR A 535 -0.83 15.14 -0.51
N SER A 536 -1.55 14.69 0.50
CA SER A 536 -1.54 15.36 1.80
C SER A 536 -0.18 15.27 2.48
N GLY A 537 0.27 16.35 3.11
CA GLY A 537 1.47 16.39 3.95
C GLY A 537 1.53 15.30 5.03
N ALA A 538 0.38 14.82 5.52
CA ALA A 538 0.32 13.70 6.47
C ALA A 538 0.92 12.39 5.93
N ASN A 539 0.94 12.24 4.60
CA ASN A 539 1.53 11.10 3.91
C ASN A 539 3.04 11.25 3.69
N ILE A 540 3.64 12.36 4.13
CA ILE A 540 5.08 12.59 4.00
C ILE A 540 5.82 12.08 5.24
N LYS A 541 6.97 11.48 5.01
CA LYS A 541 7.95 11.10 6.02
C LYS A 541 9.32 11.64 5.60
N TRP A 542 10.14 11.89 6.61
CA TRP A 542 11.54 12.28 6.43
C TRP A 542 12.41 11.13 6.92
N GLY A 543 13.39 10.76 6.11
CA GLY A 543 14.29 9.66 6.45
C GLY A 543 15.54 9.67 5.61
N GLU A 544 16.61 9.07 6.10
CA GLU A 544 17.87 8.94 5.36
C GLU A 544 17.80 7.70 4.45
N LEU A 545 17.75 7.90 3.14
CA LEU A 545 17.70 6.84 2.12
C LEU A 545 19.08 6.53 1.52
N THR A 546 20.05 7.41 1.74
CA THR A 546 21.45 7.28 1.29
C THR A 546 22.39 7.40 2.49
N SER A 547 23.65 6.99 2.37
CA SER A 547 24.63 7.16 3.46
C SER A 547 25.15 8.61 3.57
N SER A 548 24.31 9.60 3.31
CA SER A 548 24.68 11.01 3.18
C SER A 548 24.51 11.79 4.49
N GLY A 549 23.70 11.27 5.42
CA GLY A 549 23.26 11.96 6.63
C GLY A 549 22.17 13.01 6.41
N PHE A 550 21.82 13.33 5.16
CA PHE A 550 20.79 14.32 4.85
C PHE A 550 19.38 13.68 4.93
N PRO A 551 18.39 14.34 5.57
CA PRO A 551 17.01 13.88 5.56
C PRO A 551 16.42 13.98 4.14
N ASP A 552 15.97 12.85 3.60
CA ASP A 552 15.31 12.75 2.30
C ASP A 552 13.79 12.85 2.46
N TYR A 553 13.13 13.40 1.43
CA TYR A 553 11.69 13.59 1.40
C TYR A 553 11.02 12.33 0.85
N VAL A 554 10.12 11.71 1.63
CA VAL A 554 9.49 10.43 1.29
C VAL A 554 7.96 10.59 1.26
N ALA A 555 7.35 10.31 0.13
CA ALA A 555 5.89 10.32 -0.01
C ALA A 555 5.32 8.90 0.04
N LEU A 556 4.36 8.69 0.93
CA LEU A 556 3.64 7.42 1.06
C LEU A 556 2.30 7.47 0.32
N SER A 557 1.97 6.39 -0.37
CA SER A 557 0.63 6.15 -0.89
C SER A 557 -0.26 5.68 0.26
N PRO A 558 -1.33 6.41 0.63
CA PRO A 558 -2.27 5.93 1.64
C PRO A 558 -3.11 4.74 1.16
N VAL A 559 -3.11 4.46 -0.15
CA VAL A 559 -3.90 3.39 -0.77
C VAL A 559 -3.10 2.08 -0.82
N SER A 560 -1.83 2.15 -1.23
CA SER A 560 -0.98 0.96 -1.45
C SER A 560 0.13 0.80 -0.43
N GLY A 561 0.39 1.80 0.41
CA GLY A 561 1.56 1.84 1.29
C GLY A 561 2.89 2.00 0.55
N ALA A 562 2.86 2.14 -0.79
CA ALA A 562 4.03 2.40 -1.61
C ALA A 562 4.72 3.69 -1.16
N PHE A 563 6.04 3.79 -1.36
CA PHE A 563 6.73 5.05 -1.16
C PHE A 563 7.66 5.42 -2.31
N ALA A 564 7.71 6.72 -2.57
CA ALA A 564 8.68 7.36 -3.45
C ALA A 564 9.56 8.30 -2.63
N GLY A 565 10.82 8.43 -3.03
CA GLY A 565 11.78 9.30 -2.38
C GLY A 565 12.24 10.43 -3.28
N TRP A 566 12.72 11.48 -2.64
CA TRP A 566 13.47 12.55 -3.26
C TRP A 566 14.71 12.77 -2.42
N LEU A 567 15.88 12.53 -3.02
CA LEU A 567 17.15 12.64 -2.31
C LEU A 567 17.47 14.12 -2.12
N ASN A 568 17.82 14.47 -0.88
CA ASN A 568 18.31 15.78 -0.52
C ASN A 568 19.76 15.91 -0.99
N ILE A 569 19.98 16.86 -1.89
CA ILE A 569 21.27 17.11 -2.51
C ILE A 569 21.77 18.47 -2.08
N CYS A 570 22.99 18.49 -1.55
CA CYS A 570 23.75 19.72 -1.44
C CYS A 570 24.40 20.04 -2.78
N PRO A 571 24.10 21.18 -3.41
CA PRO A 571 24.78 21.58 -4.64
C PRO A 571 26.25 21.87 -4.34
N ASP A 572 27.13 20.88 -4.56
CA ASP A 572 28.56 21.15 -4.67
C ASP A 572 28.76 22.15 -5.82
N GLY A 573 29.68 23.11 -5.66
CA GLY A 573 29.96 24.17 -6.62
C GLY A 573 30.50 23.73 -7.99
N GLN A 574 30.04 22.61 -8.56
CA GLN A 574 30.42 22.03 -9.85
C GLN A 574 29.23 21.70 -10.78
N SER A 575 27.98 21.99 -10.41
CA SER A 575 26.90 22.12 -11.38
C SER A 575 26.18 23.44 -11.15
N SER A 576 26.37 24.37 -12.09
CA SER A 576 25.58 25.59 -12.11
C SER A 576 24.09 25.19 -12.08
N PRO A 577 23.29 25.74 -11.16
CA PRO A 577 21.86 25.50 -11.18
C PRO A 577 21.35 25.94 -12.55
N GLY A 578 20.72 25.02 -13.30
CA GLY A 578 19.65 25.45 -14.19
C GLY A 578 18.71 26.30 -13.32
N PRO A 579 18.27 27.48 -13.77
CA PRO A 579 17.72 28.51 -12.90
C PRO A 579 16.63 27.89 -12.02
N GLY A 580 16.96 27.71 -10.74
CA GLY A 580 16.06 27.10 -9.78
C GLY A 580 14.74 27.84 -9.82
N LEU A 581 13.65 27.10 -9.80
CA LEU A 581 12.30 27.66 -9.73
C LEU A 581 12.15 28.50 -8.46
N HIS A 582 12.45 29.79 -8.56
CA HIS A 582 12.23 30.73 -7.49
C HIS A 582 10.77 31.18 -7.57
N LEU A 583 9.85 30.35 -7.09
CA LEU A 583 8.42 30.70 -7.10
C LEU A 583 8.13 31.80 -6.07
N PRO A 584 7.17 32.72 -6.34
CA PRO A 584 6.75 33.70 -5.35
C PRO A 584 6.08 32.99 -4.16
N PRO A 585 6.45 33.31 -2.90
CA PRO A 585 5.70 32.88 -1.73
C PRO A 585 4.22 33.27 -1.82
N PRO A 586 3.27 32.47 -1.30
CA PRO A 586 1.86 32.81 -1.28
C PRO A 586 1.60 34.17 -0.63
N GLY A 587 0.86 35.05 -1.31
CA GLY A 587 0.55 36.39 -0.82
C GLY A 587 1.67 37.43 -1.00
N THR A 588 2.72 37.13 -1.78
CA THR A 588 3.74 38.11 -2.15
C THR A 588 3.09 39.26 -2.92
N THR A 589 3.02 40.43 -2.32
CA THR A 589 2.41 41.61 -2.92
C THR A 589 3.31 42.22 -3.99
N CYS A 590 2.70 42.83 -4.99
CA CYS A 590 3.36 43.54 -6.07
C CYS A 590 2.53 44.74 -6.50
N THR A 591 3.20 45.72 -7.09
CA THR A 591 2.59 46.91 -7.68
C THR A 591 2.86 47.01 -9.17
N GLU A 592 3.89 46.32 -9.67
CA GLU A 592 4.21 46.17 -11.10
C GLU A 592 4.86 44.80 -11.39
N ASP A 593 4.88 44.37 -12.66
CA ASP A 593 5.46 43.08 -13.07
C ASP A 593 6.94 42.93 -12.67
N ASN A 594 7.68 44.05 -12.59
CA ASN A 594 9.09 44.05 -12.19
C ASN A 594 9.27 43.64 -10.72
N ASP A 595 8.30 43.86 -9.84
CA ASP A 595 8.38 43.41 -8.44
C ASP A 595 8.49 41.88 -8.34
N CYS A 596 8.01 41.19 -9.37
CA CYS A 596 8.02 39.74 -9.49
C CYS A 596 9.21 39.20 -10.30
N SER A 597 10.07 40.05 -10.86
CA SER A 597 11.14 39.64 -11.80
C SER A 597 12.25 38.81 -11.17
N LYS A 598 12.32 38.78 -9.84
CA LYS A 598 13.23 37.93 -9.07
C LYS A 598 12.75 36.47 -9.00
N TYR A 599 11.52 36.20 -9.43
CA TYR A 599 10.88 34.89 -9.43
C TYR A 599 10.82 34.27 -10.83
N ASN A 600 10.71 32.95 -10.90
CA ASN A 600 10.75 32.17 -12.12
C ASN A 600 9.65 31.09 -12.05
N CYS A 601 9.04 30.76 -13.19
CA CYS A 601 7.94 29.78 -13.28
C CYS A 601 8.33 28.52 -14.06
N GLU A 602 7.51 27.48 -13.96
CA GLU A 602 7.73 26.21 -14.67
C GLU A 602 7.58 26.39 -16.18
N THR A 603 8.18 25.49 -16.95
CA THR A 603 8.14 25.50 -18.41
C THR A 603 6.69 25.53 -18.91
N GLY A 604 6.29 26.64 -19.56
CA GLY A 604 4.92 26.85 -20.06
C GLY A 604 4.10 27.88 -19.27
N LEU A 605 4.61 28.39 -18.14
CA LEU A 605 3.99 29.45 -17.33
C LEU A 605 4.81 30.74 -17.38
N HIS A 606 4.15 31.89 -17.15
CA HIS A 606 4.79 33.19 -17.09
C HIS A 606 4.56 33.86 -15.72
N ILE A 607 5.64 34.43 -15.16
CA ILE A 607 5.59 35.23 -13.93
C ILE A 607 5.02 36.62 -14.23
N GLY A 608 4.18 37.15 -13.34
CA GLY A 608 3.64 38.51 -13.44
C GLY A 608 2.93 38.97 -12.17
N CYS A 609 2.61 40.26 -12.12
CA CYS A 609 1.84 40.87 -11.05
C CYS A 609 0.34 40.89 -11.38
N PHE A 610 -0.47 40.20 -10.57
CA PHE A 610 -1.90 39.99 -10.85
C PHE A 610 -2.78 40.63 -9.79
N VAL A 611 -3.82 41.37 -10.21
CA VAL A 611 -4.77 42.03 -9.31
C VAL A 611 -6.10 41.28 -9.37
N ASN A 612 -6.58 40.78 -8.22
CA ASN A 612 -7.93 40.22 -8.13
C ASN A 612 -8.95 41.35 -8.33
N GLY A 613 -9.55 41.39 -9.52
CA GLY A 613 -10.45 42.43 -9.97
C GLY A 613 -11.83 42.40 -9.30
N ILE A 614 -11.90 42.61 -7.98
CA ILE A 614 -13.12 43.00 -7.27
C ILE A 614 -12.72 44.00 -6.17
N GLY A 615 -12.65 45.28 -6.52
CA GLY A 615 -12.58 46.38 -5.55
C GLY A 615 -11.22 47.08 -5.44
N GLY A 616 -10.93 47.99 -6.38
CA GLY A 616 -10.22 49.26 -6.15
C GLY A 616 -8.81 49.31 -5.53
N ASN A 617 -8.22 48.20 -5.09
CA ASN A 617 -6.89 48.19 -4.49
C ASN A 617 -5.80 48.15 -5.56
N LYS A 618 -4.73 48.94 -5.35
CA LYS A 618 -3.56 49.07 -6.23
C LYS A 618 -2.46 48.02 -5.97
N GLU A 619 -2.77 46.97 -5.21
CA GLU A 619 -1.81 45.93 -4.83
C GLU A 619 -2.27 44.61 -5.48
N GLY A 620 -1.36 43.99 -6.22
CA GLY A 620 -1.51 42.66 -6.79
C GLY A 620 -0.66 41.63 -6.07
N THR A 621 -0.70 40.38 -6.54
CA THR A 621 0.12 39.26 -6.08
C THR A 621 0.99 38.74 -7.21
N CYS A 622 2.24 38.39 -6.91
CA CYS A 622 3.12 37.71 -7.86
C CYS A 622 2.63 36.27 -8.08
N GLU A 623 2.28 35.90 -9.31
CA GLU A 623 1.75 34.56 -9.64
C GLU A 623 2.35 34.00 -10.95
N CYS A 624 2.33 32.67 -11.08
CA CYS A 624 2.74 31.94 -12.29
C CYS A 624 1.49 31.43 -13.03
N LEU A 625 1.19 31.95 -14.22
CA LEU A 625 -0.02 31.59 -14.98
C LEU A 625 0.27 31.14 -16.42
N PRO A 626 -0.62 30.35 -17.04
CA PRO A 626 -0.50 29.95 -18.45
C PRO A 626 -0.48 31.15 -19.40
N ALA A 627 0.22 31.04 -20.52
CA ALA A 627 0.30 32.10 -21.55
C ALA A 627 -1.07 32.56 -22.08
N GLU A 628 -2.09 31.73 -21.93
CA GLU A 628 -3.47 31.95 -22.38
C GLU A 628 -4.25 32.93 -21.46
N ASP A 629 -3.81 33.08 -20.21
CA ASP A 629 -4.43 33.95 -19.19
C ASP A 629 -3.88 35.38 -19.18
N GLN A 630 -3.15 35.80 -20.24
CA GLN A 630 -2.60 37.16 -20.39
C GLN A 630 -3.66 38.29 -20.31
N ALA A 631 -4.95 37.97 -20.43
CA ALA A 631 -6.05 38.92 -20.26
C ALA A 631 -6.24 39.42 -18.80
N ARG A 632 -5.63 38.75 -17.80
CA ARG A 632 -5.68 39.16 -16.38
C ARG A 632 -4.49 40.01 -15.93
N LYS A 633 -3.57 40.34 -16.84
CA LYS A 633 -2.46 41.26 -16.55
C LYS A 633 -3.03 42.60 -16.08
N ALA A 634 -2.51 43.09 -14.97
CA ALA A 634 -2.85 44.43 -14.51
C ALA A 634 -2.43 45.45 -15.57
N LYS A 635 -3.40 46.08 -16.23
CA LYS A 635 -3.14 47.33 -16.97
C LYS A 635 -2.97 48.44 -15.94
N PHE A 636 -1.78 48.53 -15.36
CA PHE A 636 -1.34 49.74 -14.71
C PHE A 636 -1.01 50.74 -15.83
N MET A 637 -1.88 51.75 -16.04
CA MET A 637 -1.52 52.95 -16.81
C MET A 637 -0.78 53.93 -15.92
#